data_AF-A0A661NZG9-F1
#
_entry.id   AF-A0A661NZG9-F1
#
_cell.length_a   1.000
_cell.length_b   1.000
_cell.length_c   1.000
_cell.angle_alpha   90.00
_cell.angle_beta   90.00
_cell.angle_gamma   90.00
#
_symmetry.space_group_name_H-M   'P 1'
#
loop_
_entity.id
_entity.type
_entity.pdbx_description
1 polymer ?
#
loop_
_entity_poly.entity_id
_entity_poly.type
_entity_poly.pdbx_seq_one_letter_code
_entity_poly.pdbx_strand_id
1 'polypeptide(L)'
;MKTRISLVVSIAFCVTLYGGCGNGNGSCPEMGSSGGPCYGNGTCDEGLVCNEAGICEAESSNACAGIACSDHGECLVNTTGEPRCLCDEGFFPSGLECLPESNPCDGVDCSGHGECLVDTAGEPRCLCDEGFSPSGLECLPESNPCDGIDCSGHGECLVQFSGQPRCVCDEGYVAVGLECLIEAGCRGCPCQADGSCNEGLYCNTSNLCVAAEAACDFTNVTSRNSMPVPLRTVATTEAVNGKIYILGGTSNPPTGNWAYSRRVYEYDIASDSYLDLGEILPYGLNIKPYNIARADNGRFYTGPVIGTNQDGGWGNHSRIIEFDPVSGTAVEKASFGGTMWDMAAANGGDGYIYFFGAWNGGSVPNIWRYDPAADSISVVANLPKAGNSITGIIRASNGLIYAFGNQYGPQLLIFNPVDYSTRTIAQPCTSIGTIVWEAPQGILWSFCDFSTLVKFDISSETFTTIDLGEALYGSDRPDSFSVDYQSGTLFAFGGDSDTEPQIARVYRHDCLIHELQKIVFAGRSIHGAVYHQEVLWITHGPAGASDFCKIAKVDPTTGAVLAESQELQWNGRGITVAEGDLWIVDARADVVHRVDPVTFSEISHFSTPGTEPNGITYDGTNLWLLDPWFQHVYELTTSGSVVSSFSVPNAGQEGLEWDGSGMWIDTADTVLSHFLPDGTTDDQVDVTVMPAGGRIYDIAIGEGRLFVTTAGDTIFIQDWP
;
A
#
# COMPACT_ATOMS: atom_id res chain seq x y z
N MET A 1 -42.34 31.06 -0.29
CA MET A 1 -41.53 31.94 -1.16
C MET A 1 -41.78 31.61 -2.63
N LYS A 2 -41.57 32.53 -3.58
CA LYS A 2 -41.71 32.30 -5.04
C LYS A 2 -40.41 31.68 -5.58
N THR A 3 -40.35 30.92 -6.69
CA THR A 3 -40.99 31.14 -8.02
C THR A 3 -41.15 29.77 -8.71
N ARG A 4 -42.37 29.20 -8.77
CA ARG A 4 -43.40 29.26 -9.85
C ARG A 4 -43.20 28.28 -11.03
N ILE A 5 -44.17 27.37 -11.12
CA ILE A 5 -44.48 26.48 -12.25
C ILE A 5 -45.58 27.11 -13.13
N SER A 6 -45.49 26.83 -14.44
CA SER A 6 -46.44 26.80 -15.57
C SER A 6 -47.82 27.52 -15.60
N LEU A 7 -48.16 27.90 -16.84
CA LEU A 7 -49.44 27.71 -17.57
C LEU A 7 -50.57 28.78 -17.56
N VAL A 8 -51.21 28.88 -18.75
CA VAL A 8 -52.62 29.18 -19.10
C VAL A 8 -52.93 30.43 -19.97
N VAL A 9 -53.12 30.16 -21.27
CA VAL A 9 -54.23 30.58 -22.20
C VAL A 9 -54.68 32.07 -22.34
N SER A 10 -54.49 32.59 -23.57
CA SER A 10 -55.34 33.37 -24.54
C SER A 10 -56.79 33.86 -24.18
N ILE A 11 -57.53 34.72 -24.92
CA ILE A 11 -57.66 35.17 -26.35
C ILE A 11 -58.23 36.63 -26.40
N ALA A 12 -57.84 37.48 -27.39
CA ALA A 12 -58.65 38.56 -28.05
C ALA A 12 -57.76 39.53 -28.89
N PHE A 13 -58.13 40.21 -29.98
CA PHE A 13 -59.11 40.04 -31.07
C PHE A 13 -58.76 41.14 -32.12
N CYS A 14 -59.06 40.92 -33.41
CA CYS A 14 -58.70 41.79 -34.55
C CYS A 14 -59.80 42.81 -34.91
N VAL A 15 -59.46 43.97 -35.51
CA VAL A 15 -60.40 44.82 -36.29
C VAL A 15 -59.70 45.39 -37.54
N THR A 16 -60.49 45.71 -38.56
CA THR A 16 -60.11 45.75 -39.98
C THR A 16 -60.75 46.94 -40.73
N LEU A 17 -60.21 47.27 -41.91
CA LEU A 17 -60.85 47.94 -43.09
C LEU A 17 -60.98 49.49 -43.20
N TYR A 18 -60.40 49.99 -44.30
CA TYR A 18 -60.83 51.07 -45.23
C TYR A 18 -61.16 52.51 -44.75
N GLY A 19 -60.31 53.45 -45.21
CA GLY A 19 -60.66 54.30 -46.36
C GLY A 19 -61.17 55.73 -46.11
N GLY A 20 -60.37 56.73 -46.53
CA GLY A 20 -60.86 58.08 -46.86
C GLY A 20 -59.98 59.24 -46.35
N CYS A 21 -59.32 59.96 -47.26
CA CYS A 21 -58.85 61.32 -46.98
C CYS A 21 -60.03 62.28 -47.03
N GLY A 22 -60.35 62.93 -45.90
CA GLY A 22 -61.44 63.89 -45.80
C GLY A 22 -61.32 64.82 -44.59
N ASN A 23 -60.70 65.98 -44.80
CA ASN A 23 -60.72 67.18 -43.95
C ASN A 23 -60.15 67.07 -42.51
N GLY A 24 -58.86 67.40 -42.37
CA GLY A 24 -58.20 67.52 -41.05
C GLY A 24 -56.73 68.01 -41.03
N ASN A 25 -56.37 69.01 -41.84
CA ASN A 25 -55.09 69.77 -41.83
C ASN A 25 -53.74 69.02 -42.09
N GLY A 26 -53.21 69.15 -43.32
CA GLY A 26 -51.77 69.14 -43.69
C GLY A 26 -51.07 67.78 -43.84
N SER A 27 -50.24 67.50 -44.86
CA SER A 27 -49.87 68.22 -46.10
C SER A 27 -49.54 67.16 -47.19
N CYS A 28 -49.83 67.43 -48.47
CA CYS A 28 -49.51 66.50 -49.58
C CYS A 28 -48.16 66.87 -50.25
N PRO A 29 -47.43 65.92 -50.86
CA PRO A 29 -46.15 66.18 -51.53
C PRO A 29 -46.32 67.11 -52.75
N GLU A 30 -45.35 68.00 -52.95
CA GLU A 30 -45.35 68.99 -54.03
C GLU A 30 -44.86 68.37 -55.36
N MET A 31 -45.65 68.55 -56.43
CA MET A 31 -45.30 68.10 -57.79
C MET A 31 -44.02 68.79 -58.30
N GLY A 32 -43.23 68.06 -59.10
CA GLY A 32 -42.03 68.55 -59.80
C GLY A 32 -40.69 68.32 -59.10
N SER A 33 -40.73 68.00 -57.80
CA SER A 33 -39.54 67.80 -56.96
C SER A 33 -38.91 66.40 -57.10
N SER A 34 -37.66 66.24 -56.66
CA SER A 34 -36.91 64.96 -56.71
C SER A 34 -37.66 63.80 -56.04
N GLY A 35 -37.88 62.71 -56.78
CA GLY A 35 -38.69 61.56 -56.32
C GLY A 35 -40.20 61.83 -56.22
N GLY A 36 -40.66 63.05 -56.49
CA GLY A 36 -42.05 63.42 -56.63
C GLY A 36 -42.58 63.17 -58.05
N PRO A 37 -43.91 63.20 -58.25
CA PRO A 37 -44.50 63.12 -59.57
C PRO A 37 -44.17 64.38 -60.38
N CYS A 38 -43.87 64.22 -61.67
CA CYS A 38 -43.59 65.32 -62.59
C CYS A 38 -44.77 66.31 -62.67
N TYR A 39 -44.47 67.55 -63.06
CA TYR A 39 -45.51 68.51 -63.42
C TYR A 39 -46.38 67.96 -64.57
N GLY A 40 -47.65 68.39 -64.65
CA GLY A 40 -48.63 67.87 -65.61
C GLY A 40 -48.32 68.10 -67.11
N ASN A 41 -47.20 68.74 -67.42
CA ASN A 41 -46.60 68.92 -68.74
C ASN A 41 -45.41 67.96 -69.00
N GLY A 42 -45.07 67.06 -68.08
CA GLY A 42 -43.98 66.09 -68.20
C GLY A 42 -42.58 66.63 -67.84
N THR A 43 -42.48 67.72 -67.07
CA THR A 43 -41.18 68.30 -66.66
C THR A 43 -40.97 68.28 -65.14
N CYS A 44 -39.72 68.51 -64.74
CA CYS A 44 -39.23 68.49 -63.36
C CYS A 44 -38.51 69.80 -63.03
N ASP A 45 -38.16 69.99 -61.75
CA ASP A 45 -37.24 71.05 -61.32
C ASP A 45 -35.85 70.91 -61.99
N GLU A 46 -35.14 72.02 -62.09
CA GLU A 46 -33.87 72.12 -62.84
C GLU A 46 -32.81 71.12 -62.33
N GLY A 47 -32.19 70.39 -63.25
CA GLY A 47 -31.23 69.32 -62.95
C GLY A 47 -31.84 67.91 -62.85
N LEU A 48 -33.16 67.78 -63.05
CA LEU A 48 -33.86 66.51 -63.13
C LEU A 48 -34.60 66.34 -64.47
N VAL A 49 -34.78 65.10 -64.88
CA VAL A 49 -35.48 64.65 -66.09
C VAL A 49 -36.66 63.76 -65.67
N CYS A 50 -37.81 63.95 -66.30
CA CYS A 50 -38.99 63.13 -66.02
C CYS A 50 -38.87 61.78 -66.73
N ASN A 51 -38.89 60.68 -65.97
CA ASN A 51 -38.83 59.33 -66.52
C ASN A 51 -40.21 58.81 -66.96
N GLU A 52 -40.25 57.67 -67.64
CA GLU A 52 -41.49 57.09 -68.20
C GLU A 52 -42.54 56.70 -67.14
N ALA A 53 -42.15 56.58 -65.87
CA ALA A 53 -43.07 56.38 -64.74
C ALA A 53 -43.68 57.68 -64.21
N GLY A 54 -43.28 58.84 -64.74
CA GLY A 54 -43.75 60.15 -64.32
C GLY A 54 -43.07 60.68 -63.06
N ILE A 55 -41.80 60.33 -62.81
CA ILE A 55 -41.00 60.72 -61.63
C ILE A 55 -39.66 61.34 -62.08
N CYS A 56 -39.10 62.25 -61.29
CA CYS A 56 -37.93 63.08 -61.62
C CYS A 56 -36.57 62.52 -61.14
N GLU A 57 -35.59 62.30 -62.05
CA GLU A 57 -34.23 61.74 -61.78
C GLU A 57 -33.10 62.34 -62.69
N ALA A 58 -31.83 61.88 -62.64
CA ALA A 58 -30.67 62.55 -63.27
C ALA A 58 -29.82 61.70 -64.28
N GLU A 59 -29.12 62.34 -65.23
CA GLU A 59 -28.36 61.71 -66.36
C GLU A 59 -26.83 61.50 -66.13
N SER A 60 -26.15 60.67 -66.95
CA SER A 60 -24.75 60.18 -66.77
C SER A 60 -23.85 60.15 -68.05
N SER A 61 -22.53 59.87 -67.93
CA SER A 61 -21.52 59.96 -69.03
C SER A 61 -20.50 58.78 -69.09
N ASN A 62 -19.77 58.60 -70.21
CA ASN A 62 -18.99 57.39 -70.58
C ASN A 62 -17.45 57.49 -70.33
N ALA A 63 -16.80 56.39 -69.91
CA ALA A 63 -15.50 56.38 -69.24
C ALA A 63 -14.29 55.68 -69.93
N CYS A 64 -14.44 54.98 -71.06
CA CYS A 64 -13.33 54.22 -71.70
C CYS A 64 -12.42 55.02 -72.68
N ALA A 65 -12.50 56.36 -72.70
CA ALA A 65 -11.81 57.16 -73.69
C ALA A 65 -10.31 57.35 -73.37
N GLY A 66 -9.43 56.65 -74.11
CA GLY A 66 -7.98 56.94 -74.16
C GLY A 66 -7.04 55.96 -73.47
N ILE A 67 -7.48 54.74 -73.15
CA ILE A 67 -6.67 53.70 -72.47
C ILE A 67 -6.32 52.58 -73.46
N ALA A 68 -5.05 52.15 -73.48
CA ALA A 68 -4.48 51.25 -74.50
C ALA A 68 -3.86 49.94 -73.98
N CYS A 69 -3.92 49.65 -72.67
CA CYS A 69 -3.61 48.32 -72.12
C CYS A 69 -2.24 47.73 -72.50
N SER A 70 -1.19 48.56 -72.53
CA SER A 70 0.18 48.20 -72.95
C SER A 70 0.30 47.55 -74.34
N ASP A 71 -0.67 47.79 -75.23
CA ASP A 71 -0.80 47.15 -76.56
C ASP A 71 -0.91 45.60 -76.53
N HIS A 72 -1.15 45.02 -75.35
CA HIS A 72 -1.28 43.57 -75.08
C HIS A 72 -2.62 43.23 -74.41
N GLY A 73 -3.67 44.01 -74.72
CA GLY A 73 -5.01 43.82 -74.21
C GLY A 73 -6.05 44.84 -74.71
N GLU A 74 -7.33 44.61 -74.39
CA GLU A 74 -8.46 45.48 -74.78
C GLU A 74 -9.12 46.15 -73.55
N CYS A 75 -9.61 47.39 -73.71
CA CYS A 75 -10.18 48.19 -72.63
C CYS A 75 -11.71 48.18 -72.60
N LEU A 76 -12.30 47.82 -71.45
CA LEU A 76 -13.74 47.66 -71.24
C LEU A 76 -14.22 48.45 -70.00
N VAL A 77 -15.42 49.04 -70.06
CA VAL A 77 -16.05 49.67 -68.90
C VAL A 77 -16.77 48.61 -68.06
N ASN A 78 -16.53 48.60 -66.75
CA ASN A 78 -17.22 47.71 -65.81
C ASN A 78 -18.65 48.18 -65.48
N THR A 79 -19.41 47.37 -64.73
CA THR A 79 -20.81 47.65 -64.36
C THR A 79 -20.99 48.87 -63.45
N THR A 80 -19.91 49.43 -62.89
CA THR A 80 -19.92 50.66 -62.07
C THR A 80 -19.45 51.90 -62.84
N GLY A 81 -19.10 51.77 -64.13
CA GLY A 81 -18.73 52.89 -64.99
C GLY A 81 -17.23 53.21 -65.07
N GLU A 82 -16.34 52.30 -64.66
CA GLU A 82 -14.88 52.51 -64.67
C GLU A 82 -14.16 51.62 -65.72
N PRO A 83 -13.08 52.09 -66.36
CA PRO A 83 -12.34 51.33 -67.38
C PRO A 83 -11.38 50.29 -66.78
N ARG A 84 -11.28 49.12 -67.43
CA ARG A 84 -10.36 48.02 -67.08
C ARG A 84 -9.77 47.37 -68.34
N CYS A 85 -8.53 46.89 -68.24
CA CYS A 85 -7.86 46.11 -69.30
C CYS A 85 -8.06 44.60 -69.16
N LEU A 86 -8.21 43.92 -70.30
CA LEU A 86 -8.22 42.47 -70.45
C LEU A 86 -7.00 42.06 -71.29
N CYS A 87 -6.05 41.33 -70.71
CA CYS A 87 -4.76 41.00 -71.36
C CYS A 87 -4.79 39.73 -72.21
N ASP A 88 -3.86 39.65 -73.15
CA ASP A 88 -3.60 38.47 -74.00
C ASP A 88 -2.96 37.29 -73.23
N GLU A 89 -3.07 36.06 -73.77
CA GLU A 89 -2.48 34.86 -73.15
C GLU A 89 -0.97 34.97 -72.91
N GLY A 90 -0.51 34.50 -71.75
CA GLY A 90 0.88 34.60 -71.31
C GLY A 90 1.22 35.92 -70.60
N PHE A 91 0.27 36.85 -70.50
CA PHE A 91 0.38 38.09 -69.73
C PHE A 91 -0.81 38.25 -68.78
N PHE A 92 -0.57 38.78 -67.57
CA PHE A 92 -1.63 39.08 -66.60
C PHE A 92 -1.81 40.60 -66.37
N PRO A 93 -3.05 41.06 -66.09
CA PRO A 93 -3.32 42.48 -65.88
C PRO A 93 -2.82 42.99 -64.52
N SER A 94 -1.99 44.03 -64.55
CA SER A 94 -1.56 44.82 -63.40
C SER A 94 -2.06 46.26 -63.58
N GLY A 95 -3.24 46.57 -63.05
CA GLY A 95 -3.90 47.86 -63.24
C GLY A 95 -4.43 48.03 -64.68
N LEU A 96 -3.80 48.93 -65.45
CA LEU A 96 -4.10 49.19 -66.87
C LEU A 96 -2.95 48.74 -67.80
N GLU A 97 -2.11 47.82 -67.34
CA GLU A 97 -0.95 47.25 -68.06
C GLU A 97 -0.92 45.71 -67.95
N CYS A 98 -0.12 45.03 -68.79
CA CYS A 98 -0.06 43.56 -68.91
C CYS A 98 1.39 43.01 -68.83
N LEU A 99 1.68 41.99 -68.01
CA LEU A 99 3.05 41.48 -67.71
C LEU A 99 3.18 39.93 -67.70
N PRO A 100 4.35 39.32 -68.02
CA PRO A 100 4.53 37.86 -68.16
C PRO A 100 5.02 37.11 -66.89
N GLU A 101 4.83 35.77 -66.84
CA GLU A 101 5.12 34.87 -65.70
C GLU A 101 6.42 34.02 -65.84
N SER A 102 6.94 33.44 -64.73
CA SER A 102 8.19 32.64 -64.66
C SER A 102 8.09 31.39 -63.76
N ASN A 103 8.78 30.29 -64.09
CA ASN A 103 8.68 28.99 -63.39
C ASN A 103 9.53 28.90 -62.08
N PRO A 104 8.95 28.56 -60.91
CA PRO A 104 9.64 28.46 -59.62
C PRO A 104 10.56 27.24 -59.38
N CYS A 105 10.45 26.13 -60.13
CA CYS A 105 11.17 24.89 -59.82
C CYS A 105 12.62 24.79 -60.32
N ASP A 106 13.15 25.81 -61.01
CA ASP A 106 14.49 25.75 -61.60
C ASP A 106 15.60 25.80 -60.53
N GLY A 107 16.24 24.65 -60.28
CA GLY A 107 17.44 24.53 -59.45
C GLY A 107 17.29 23.77 -58.12
N VAL A 108 16.14 23.12 -57.88
CA VAL A 108 15.89 22.31 -56.67
C VAL A 108 16.03 20.82 -56.99
N ASP A 109 16.82 20.08 -56.20
CA ASP A 109 17.15 18.66 -56.44
C ASP A 109 16.66 17.67 -55.36
N CYS A 110 15.94 18.16 -54.34
CA CYS A 110 15.30 17.36 -53.29
C CYS A 110 16.25 16.37 -52.59
N SER A 111 17.52 16.77 -52.40
CA SER A 111 18.58 15.93 -51.82
C SER A 111 18.86 14.62 -52.58
N GLY A 112 18.37 14.49 -53.82
CA GLY A 112 18.47 13.27 -54.62
C GLY A 112 17.50 12.14 -54.24
N HIS A 113 16.53 12.41 -53.36
CA HIS A 113 15.55 11.44 -52.85
C HIS A 113 14.09 11.93 -53.01
N GLY A 114 13.81 12.63 -54.12
CA GLY A 114 12.47 13.13 -54.46
C GLY A 114 12.40 13.93 -55.75
N GLU A 115 11.18 14.31 -56.16
CA GLU A 115 10.88 15.14 -57.34
C GLU A 115 10.36 16.53 -56.92
N CYS A 116 10.75 17.59 -57.63
CA CYS A 116 10.32 18.96 -57.35
C CYS A 116 9.10 19.37 -58.18
N LEU A 117 8.07 19.92 -57.51
CA LEU A 117 6.80 20.34 -58.08
C LEU A 117 6.44 21.76 -57.61
N VAL A 118 5.80 22.55 -58.47
CA VAL A 118 5.23 23.85 -58.08
C VAL A 118 3.88 23.62 -57.41
N ASP A 119 3.65 24.21 -56.24
CA ASP A 119 2.38 24.10 -55.53
C ASP A 119 1.31 25.09 -56.02
N THR A 120 0.11 25.02 -55.44
CA THR A 120 -1.01 25.90 -55.82
C THR A 120 -0.83 27.38 -55.45
N ALA A 121 0.22 27.74 -54.71
CA ALA A 121 0.59 29.12 -54.41
C ALA A 121 1.69 29.66 -55.33
N GLY A 122 2.31 28.80 -56.16
CA GLY A 122 3.41 29.18 -57.04
C GLY A 122 4.79 29.04 -56.40
N GLU A 123 4.96 28.17 -55.41
CA GLU A 123 6.25 27.93 -54.73
C GLU A 123 6.76 26.49 -54.99
N PRO A 124 8.09 26.26 -55.03
CA PRO A 124 8.65 24.93 -55.26
C PRO A 124 8.55 24.05 -54.01
N ARG A 125 8.24 22.76 -54.20
CA ARG A 125 8.11 21.77 -53.12
C ARG A 125 8.64 20.40 -53.56
N CYS A 126 9.28 19.69 -52.64
CA CYS A 126 9.76 18.33 -52.86
C CYS A 126 8.71 17.27 -52.47
N LEU A 127 8.55 16.27 -53.34
CA LEU A 127 7.83 15.02 -53.11
C LEU A 127 8.88 13.90 -52.93
N CYS A 128 9.02 13.39 -51.72
CA CYS A 128 10.08 12.45 -51.37
C CYS A 128 9.75 10.98 -51.68
N ASP A 129 10.79 10.17 -51.89
CA ASP A 129 10.71 8.72 -52.07
C ASP A 129 10.27 7.98 -50.80
N GLU A 130 9.80 6.73 -50.93
CA GLU A 130 9.37 5.90 -49.78
C GLU A 130 10.49 5.75 -48.73
N GLY A 131 10.15 6.02 -47.47
CA GLY A 131 11.09 6.00 -46.34
C GLY A 131 11.76 7.35 -46.04
N PHE A 132 11.45 8.42 -46.79
CA PHE A 132 11.93 9.78 -46.56
C PHE A 132 10.76 10.78 -46.45
N SER A 133 10.81 11.69 -45.47
CA SER A 133 9.86 12.80 -45.35
C SER A 133 10.47 14.14 -45.81
N PRO A 134 9.66 15.05 -46.38
CA PRO A 134 10.13 16.38 -46.77
C PRO A 134 10.33 17.30 -45.56
N SER A 135 11.55 17.83 -45.43
CA SER A 135 11.92 18.91 -44.51
C SER A 135 12.34 20.14 -45.33
N GLY A 136 11.36 20.98 -45.67
CA GLY A 136 11.57 22.09 -46.61
C GLY A 136 11.77 21.59 -48.04
N LEU A 137 12.96 21.84 -48.59
CA LEU A 137 13.39 21.36 -49.92
C LEU A 137 14.35 20.16 -49.85
N GLU A 138 14.50 19.53 -48.67
CA GLU A 138 15.30 18.33 -48.46
C GLU A 138 14.43 17.14 -48.10
N CYS A 139 14.86 15.93 -48.46
CA CYS A 139 14.19 14.67 -48.11
C CYS A 139 15.04 13.90 -47.10
N LEU A 140 14.52 13.67 -45.88
CA LEU A 140 15.25 13.07 -44.76
C LEU A 140 14.66 11.71 -44.36
N PRO A 141 15.47 10.71 -43.94
CA PRO A 141 14.97 9.38 -43.60
C PRO A 141 14.01 9.38 -42.40
N GLU A 142 12.96 8.57 -42.46
CA GLU A 142 12.03 8.37 -41.35
C GLU A 142 12.66 7.48 -40.27
N SER A 143 13.05 8.08 -39.14
CA SER A 143 13.62 7.36 -38.00
C SER A 143 12.56 6.53 -37.27
N ASN A 144 12.78 5.23 -37.11
CA ASN A 144 11.92 4.38 -36.28
C ASN A 144 12.03 4.80 -34.81
N PRO A 145 10.93 5.20 -34.13
CA PRO A 145 10.98 5.64 -32.74
C PRO A 145 11.44 4.57 -31.73
N CYS A 146 11.43 3.28 -32.10
CA CYS A 146 11.93 2.19 -31.25
C CYS A 146 13.43 1.86 -31.44
N ASP A 147 14.15 2.53 -32.35
CA ASP A 147 15.57 2.24 -32.58
C ASP A 147 16.42 2.63 -31.35
N GLY A 148 16.97 1.61 -30.67
CA GLY A 148 17.81 1.78 -29.48
C GLY A 148 17.08 1.68 -28.13
N ILE A 149 15.79 1.34 -28.13
CA ILE A 149 15.01 1.07 -26.90
C ILE A 149 14.92 -0.44 -26.68
N ASP A 150 15.46 -0.94 -25.56
CA ASP A 150 15.48 -2.37 -25.21
C ASP A 150 14.46 -2.76 -24.13
N CYS A 151 13.62 -1.82 -23.68
CA CYS A 151 12.63 -2.01 -22.62
C CYS A 151 13.21 -2.64 -21.34
N SER A 152 14.45 -2.26 -20.99
CA SER A 152 15.18 -2.81 -19.83
C SER A 152 15.44 -4.31 -19.91
N GLY A 153 15.32 -4.93 -21.09
CA GLY A 153 15.46 -6.37 -21.31
C GLY A 153 14.25 -7.22 -20.89
N HIS A 154 13.12 -6.61 -20.55
CA HIS A 154 11.92 -7.26 -20.01
C HIS A 154 10.64 -6.85 -20.75
N GLY A 155 10.74 -6.66 -22.07
CA GLY A 155 9.60 -6.32 -22.93
C GLY A 155 9.98 -6.03 -24.38
N GLU A 156 8.98 -5.78 -25.22
CA GLU A 156 9.10 -5.44 -26.64
C GLU A 156 8.68 -3.99 -26.90
N CYS A 157 9.48 -3.23 -27.66
CA CYS A 157 9.14 -1.86 -28.05
C CYS A 157 8.23 -1.85 -29.29
N LEU A 158 7.06 -1.25 -29.16
CA LEU A 158 6.10 -1.04 -30.25
C LEU A 158 5.86 0.45 -30.49
N VAL A 159 5.75 0.85 -31.77
CA VAL A 159 5.38 2.21 -32.14
C VAL A 159 3.85 2.34 -32.08
N GLN A 160 3.36 3.27 -31.27
CA GLN A 160 1.93 3.56 -31.13
C GLN A 160 1.38 4.31 -32.36
N PHE A 161 0.05 4.29 -32.54
CA PHE A 161 -0.65 5.09 -33.57
C PHE A 161 -0.38 6.61 -33.50
N SER A 162 0.16 7.11 -32.38
CA SER A 162 0.61 8.50 -32.18
C SER A 162 2.04 8.78 -32.69
N GLY A 163 2.75 7.77 -33.20
CA GLY A 163 4.16 7.88 -33.60
C GLY A 163 5.16 7.85 -32.44
N GLN A 164 4.72 7.54 -31.21
CA GLN A 164 5.60 7.43 -30.03
C GLN A 164 5.94 5.95 -29.73
N PRO A 165 7.16 5.66 -29.23
CA PRO A 165 7.52 4.32 -28.78
C PRO A 165 6.84 3.99 -27.45
N ARG A 166 6.49 2.72 -27.25
CA ARG A 166 5.97 2.18 -25.99
C ARG A 166 6.48 0.76 -25.78
N CYS A 167 6.94 0.46 -24.58
CA CYS A 167 7.21 -0.90 -24.17
C CYS A 167 5.92 -1.66 -23.82
N VAL A 168 5.83 -2.90 -24.29
CA VAL A 168 4.92 -3.93 -23.80
C VAL A 168 5.77 -4.91 -23.00
N CYS A 169 5.53 -4.97 -21.70
CA CYS A 169 6.39 -5.70 -20.78
C CYS A 169 5.99 -7.17 -20.63
N ASP A 170 6.98 -7.99 -20.27
CA ASP A 170 6.78 -9.39 -19.93
C ASP A 170 5.97 -9.55 -18.63
N GLU A 171 5.45 -10.77 -18.40
CA GLU A 171 4.66 -11.09 -17.21
C GLU A 171 5.44 -10.82 -15.91
N GLY A 172 4.85 -10.03 -15.01
CA GLY A 172 5.49 -9.54 -13.77
C GLY A 172 6.12 -8.13 -13.87
N TYR A 173 6.10 -7.49 -15.04
CA TYR A 173 6.64 -6.15 -15.26
C TYR A 173 5.57 -5.19 -15.80
N VAL A 174 5.66 -3.91 -15.42
CA VAL A 174 4.78 -2.83 -15.86
C VAL A 174 5.58 -1.73 -16.56
N ALA A 175 4.99 -1.15 -17.62
CA ALA A 175 5.65 -0.13 -18.43
C ALA A 175 5.60 1.24 -17.73
N VAL A 176 6.75 1.71 -17.24
CA VAL A 176 6.92 3.04 -16.64
C VAL A 176 7.74 3.88 -17.62
N GLY A 177 7.03 4.57 -18.52
CA GLY A 177 7.68 5.28 -19.64
C GLY A 177 8.19 4.30 -20.71
N LEU A 178 9.51 4.23 -20.87
CA LEU A 178 10.20 3.33 -21.82
C LEU A 178 11.00 2.22 -21.12
N GLU A 179 10.79 2.05 -19.81
CA GLU A 179 11.40 0.99 -19.01
C GLU A 179 10.30 0.01 -18.55
N CYS A 180 10.61 -1.28 -18.58
CA CYS A 180 9.79 -2.30 -17.96
C CYS A 180 10.31 -2.55 -16.56
N LEU A 181 9.58 -2.05 -15.57
CA LEU A 181 9.94 -2.13 -14.15
C LEU A 181 9.01 -3.11 -13.45
N ILE A 182 9.53 -3.85 -12.47
CA ILE A 182 8.69 -4.66 -11.58
C ILE A 182 7.78 -3.70 -10.81
N GLU A 183 6.49 -4.03 -10.71
CA GLU A 183 5.48 -3.13 -10.16
C GLU A 183 5.81 -2.71 -8.71
N ALA A 184 5.95 -1.40 -8.51
CA ALA A 184 6.30 -0.84 -7.21
C ALA A 184 5.20 -1.12 -6.18
N GLY A 185 5.51 -1.91 -5.17
CA GLY A 185 4.55 -2.35 -4.15
C GLY A 185 3.90 -3.72 -4.40
N CYS A 186 4.52 -4.59 -5.21
CA CYS A 186 4.03 -5.95 -5.48
C CYS A 186 3.93 -6.84 -4.20
N ARG A 187 2.81 -6.71 -3.48
CA ARG A 187 2.32 -7.71 -2.53
C ARG A 187 2.10 -9.03 -3.30
N GLY A 188 2.75 -10.11 -2.86
CA GLY A 188 2.65 -11.43 -3.49
C GLY A 188 3.70 -11.73 -4.57
N CYS A 189 4.67 -10.85 -4.84
CA CYS A 189 5.82 -11.20 -5.70
C CYS A 189 6.82 -12.12 -4.98
N PRO A 190 7.52 -13.03 -5.68
CA PRO A 190 8.59 -13.83 -5.08
C PRO A 190 9.73 -12.99 -4.48
N CYS A 191 10.26 -13.42 -3.33
CA CYS A 191 11.38 -12.73 -2.68
C CYS A 191 12.67 -12.80 -3.50
N GLN A 192 13.57 -11.83 -3.26
CA GLN A 192 14.92 -11.85 -3.81
C GLN A 192 15.75 -13.00 -3.21
N ALA A 193 16.84 -13.38 -3.87
CA ALA A 193 17.68 -14.52 -3.49
C ALA A 193 18.39 -14.38 -2.13
N ASP A 194 18.39 -13.18 -1.53
CA ASP A 194 18.88 -12.87 -0.19
C ASP A 194 17.77 -12.81 0.88
N GLY A 195 16.52 -13.09 0.51
CA GLY A 195 15.35 -12.98 1.39
C GLY A 195 14.80 -11.56 1.54
N SER A 196 15.26 -10.61 0.73
CA SER A 196 14.79 -9.22 0.77
C SER A 196 13.60 -8.92 -0.16
N CYS A 197 12.95 -7.80 0.12
CA CYS A 197 11.88 -7.18 -0.67
C CYS A 197 12.13 -5.67 -0.75
N ASN A 198 11.62 -5.00 -1.79
CA ASN A 198 11.81 -3.56 -1.96
C ASN A 198 10.82 -2.76 -1.09
N GLU A 199 11.29 -1.62 -0.56
CA GLU A 199 10.56 -0.56 0.16
C GLU A 199 9.33 -0.97 1.00
N GLY A 200 9.53 -1.15 2.32
CA GLY A 200 8.43 -1.30 3.29
C GLY A 200 7.71 -2.65 3.28
N LEU A 201 8.17 -3.58 2.44
CA LEU A 201 7.73 -4.97 2.37
C LEU A 201 8.80 -5.90 2.96
N TYR A 202 8.42 -7.07 3.44
CA TYR A 202 9.32 -8.15 3.88
C TYR A 202 8.94 -9.49 3.23
N CYS A 203 9.88 -10.43 3.24
CA CYS A 203 9.67 -11.78 2.73
C CYS A 203 8.97 -12.66 3.77
N ASN A 204 7.86 -13.30 3.41
CA ASN A 204 7.18 -14.28 4.25
C ASN A 204 7.75 -15.71 4.09
N THR A 205 7.29 -16.64 4.93
CA THR A 205 7.68 -18.05 4.93
C THR A 205 7.33 -18.80 3.64
N SER A 206 6.43 -18.28 2.81
CA SER A 206 6.07 -18.79 1.48
C SER A 206 6.92 -18.19 0.36
N ASN A 207 8.00 -17.46 0.69
CA ASN A 207 8.88 -16.76 -0.23
C ASN A 207 8.17 -15.69 -1.07
N LEU A 208 7.22 -14.95 -0.48
CA LEU A 208 6.51 -13.82 -1.11
C LEU A 208 6.69 -12.50 -0.33
N CYS A 209 6.74 -11.38 -1.04
CA CYS A 209 6.84 -10.03 -0.48
C CYS A 209 5.47 -9.50 0.01
N VAL A 210 5.40 -8.99 1.24
CA VAL A 210 4.15 -8.56 1.90
C VAL A 210 4.38 -7.34 2.80
N ALA A 211 3.33 -6.58 3.10
CA ALA A 211 3.43 -5.27 3.79
C ALA A 211 3.43 -5.36 5.32
N ALA A 212 4.09 -4.40 5.96
CA ALA A 212 4.31 -4.36 7.41
C ALA A 212 3.21 -3.64 8.20
N GLU A 213 2.08 -4.30 8.46
CA GLU A 213 1.10 -3.89 9.50
C GLU A 213 1.18 -4.84 10.71
N ALA A 214 2.11 -4.57 11.62
CA ALA A 214 2.35 -5.43 12.78
C ALA A 214 1.40 -5.13 13.96
N ALA A 215 0.52 -6.10 14.25
CA ALA A 215 -0.02 -6.34 15.57
C ALA A 215 0.79 -7.47 16.21
N CYS A 216 1.48 -7.17 17.31
CA CYS A 216 2.34 -8.11 18.01
C CYS A 216 1.61 -8.59 19.27
N ASP A 217 1.20 -9.86 19.33
CA ASP A 217 0.70 -10.42 20.59
C ASP A 217 1.87 -10.80 21.50
N PHE A 218 1.79 -10.34 22.75
CA PHE A 218 2.75 -10.66 23.82
C PHE A 218 2.10 -11.44 24.96
N THR A 219 0.79 -11.68 24.91
CA THR A 219 0.03 -12.33 25.98
C THR A 219 0.20 -13.85 25.99
N ASN A 220 0.52 -14.45 24.83
CA ASN A 220 0.65 -15.90 24.65
C ASN A 220 2.08 -16.42 24.96
N VAL A 221 2.40 -16.57 26.25
CA VAL A 221 3.74 -16.99 26.72
C VAL A 221 3.80 -18.50 26.97
N THR A 222 4.77 -19.21 26.39
CA THR A 222 4.95 -20.66 26.56
C THR A 222 6.28 -20.99 27.26
N SER A 223 6.25 -21.86 28.27
CA SER A 223 7.48 -22.33 28.92
C SER A 223 8.16 -23.40 28.08
N ARG A 224 9.44 -23.19 27.77
CA ARG A 224 10.35 -24.20 27.18
C ARG A 224 11.22 -24.84 28.27
N ASN A 225 12.04 -25.82 27.90
CA ASN A 225 12.91 -26.50 28.86
C ASN A 225 13.85 -25.51 29.58
N SER A 226 14.13 -25.77 30.85
CA SER A 226 15.03 -24.93 31.65
C SER A 226 16.50 -25.14 31.26
N MET A 227 17.30 -24.08 31.40
CA MET A 227 18.74 -24.16 31.22
C MET A 227 19.37 -25.14 32.24
N PRO A 228 20.34 -26.00 31.87
CA PRO A 228 20.93 -26.99 32.78
C PRO A 228 21.62 -26.41 34.02
N VAL A 229 22.03 -25.14 33.97
CA VAL A 229 22.69 -24.41 35.07
C VAL A 229 22.06 -23.03 35.20
N PRO A 230 21.67 -22.58 36.41
CA PRO A 230 21.16 -21.23 36.62
C PRO A 230 22.27 -20.19 36.40
N LEU A 231 22.09 -19.34 35.38
CA LEU A 231 23.02 -18.26 35.04
C LEU A 231 22.27 -16.95 34.85
N ARG A 232 22.71 -15.93 35.59
CA ARG A 232 22.35 -14.52 35.43
C ARG A 232 23.24 -13.85 34.38
N THR A 233 22.80 -12.71 33.86
CA THR A 233 23.58 -11.80 33.00
C THR A 233 24.34 -12.54 31.89
N VAL A 234 23.63 -13.39 31.15
CA VAL A 234 24.16 -14.14 30.00
C VAL A 234 24.05 -13.31 28.72
N ALA A 235 25.02 -13.45 27.82
CA ALA A 235 24.85 -12.97 26.45
C ALA A 235 24.24 -14.10 25.63
N THR A 236 23.24 -13.76 24.83
CA THR A 236 22.67 -14.69 23.87
C THR A 236 22.83 -14.16 22.46
N THR A 237 23.04 -15.06 21.51
CA THR A 237 23.07 -14.72 20.09
C THR A 237 21.65 -14.62 19.54
N GLU A 238 21.47 -13.91 18.44
CA GLU A 238 20.37 -14.21 17.51
C GLU A 238 20.40 -15.68 17.08
N ALA A 239 19.26 -16.21 16.61
CA ALA A 239 19.20 -17.59 16.12
C ALA A 239 20.01 -17.74 14.82
N VAL A 240 20.86 -18.75 14.77
CA VAL A 240 21.64 -19.12 13.58
C VAL A 240 21.37 -20.59 13.28
N ASN A 241 20.73 -20.85 12.14
CA ASN A 241 20.31 -22.20 11.71
C ASN A 241 19.45 -22.93 12.77
N GLY A 242 18.46 -22.23 13.36
CA GLY A 242 17.58 -22.79 14.40
C GLY A 242 18.22 -22.94 15.78
N LYS A 243 19.39 -22.33 16.02
CA LYS A 243 20.15 -22.47 17.28
C LYS A 243 20.53 -21.12 17.89
N ILE A 244 20.42 -21.01 19.20
CA ILE A 244 20.85 -19.85 19.99
C ILE A 244 22.05 -20.26 20.85
N TYR A 245 23.13 -19.47 20.81
CA TYR A 245 24.29 -19.68 21.68
C TYR A 245 24.21 -18.76 22.89
N ILE A 246 24.49 -19.30 24.07
CA ILE A 246 24.41 -18.62 25.36
C ILE A 246 25.81 -18.61 25.97
N LEU A 247 26.41 -17.42 26.07
CA LEU A 247 27.81 -17.22 26.40
C LEU A 247 27.98 -16.61 27.80
N GLY A 248 28.82 -17.26 28.61
CA GLY A 248 29.26 -16.73 29.89
C GLY A 248 28.16 -16.69 30.95
N GLY A 249 28.03 -15.57 31.65
CA GLY A 249 27.06 -15.36 32.72
C GLY A 249 27.61 -15.53 34.12
N THR A 250 26.78 -15.28 35.12
CA THR A 250 27.11 -15.38 36.54
C THR A 250 26.24 -16.40 37.25
N SER A 251 26.85 -17.25 38.08
CA SER A 251 26.15 -18.07 39.06
C SER A 251 26.52 -17.65 40.47
N ASN A 252 25.56 -17.72 41.39
CA ASN A 252 25.82 -17.56 42.81
C ASN A 252 26.00 -18.97 43.44
N PRO A 253 27.25 -19.42 43.70
CA PRO A 253 27.45 -20.68 44.40
C PRO A 253 26.99 -20.55 45.87
N PRO A 254 26.59 -21.65 46.53
CA PRO A 254 26.14 -21.64 47.93
C PRO A 254 27.21 -21.18 48.96
N THR A 255 28.41 -20.81 48.50
CA THR A 255 29.50 -20.22 49.28
C THR A 255 29.53 -18.69 49.26
N GLY A 256 28.63 -18.01 48.53
CA GLY A 256 28.37 -16.57 48.66
C GLY A 256 29.32 -15.62 47.91
N ASN A 257 30.11 -16.13 46.95
CA ASN A 257 30.95 -15.32 46.06
C ASN A 257 30.57 -15.60 44.60
N TRP A 258 30.18 -14.56 43.85
CA TRP A 258 29.83 -14.64 42.43
C TRP A 258 30.88 -15.38 41.59
N ALA A 259 30.45 -16.41 40.85
CA ALA A 259 31.28 -17.16 39.93
C ALA A 259 30.93 -16.78 38.48
N TYR A 260 31.91 -16.32 37.73
CA TYR A 260 31.75 -16.00 36.31
C TYR A 260 31.98 -17.25 35.45
N SER A 261 31.00 -17.58 34.61
CA SER A 261 31.02 -18.75 33.75
C SER A 261 31.95 -18.56 32.55
N ARG A 262 32.70 -19.61 32.23
CA ARG A 262 33.46 -19.77 30.98
C ARG A 262 32.69 -20.54 29.91
N ARG A 263 31.51 -21.06 30.26
CA ARG A 263 30.78 -22.00 29.42
C ARG A 263 30.03 -21.31 28.30
N VAL A 264 29.89 -22.03 27.21
CA VAL A 264 28.94 -21.71 26.14
C VAL A 264 27.96 -22.87 26.05
N TYR A 265 26.68 -22.55 25.98
CA TYR A 265 25.62 -23.52 25.71
C TYR A 265 25.04 -23.25 24.34
N GLU A 266 24.69 -24.30 23.62
CA GLU A 266 23.88 -24.26 22.42
C GLU A 266 22.45 -24.65 22.83
N TYR A 267 21.45 -23.86 22.44
CA TYR A 267 20.03 -24.16 22.59
C TYR A 267 19.43 -24.38 21.20
N ASP A 268 18.87 -25.57 20.98
CA ASP A 268 18.20 -25.95 19.74
C ASP A 268 16.69 -25.65 19.84
N ILE A 269 16.21 -24.75 18.98
CA ILE A 269 14.84 -24.24 19.03
C ILE A 269 13.81 -25.31 18.66
N ALA A 270 14.16 -26.20 17.73
CA ALA A 270 13.24 -27.20 17.17
C ALA A 270 13.02 -28.37 18.13
N SER A 271 14.08 -28.83 18.79
CA SER A 271 14.04 -29.94 19.76
C SER A 271 13.83 -29.52 21.21
N ASP A 272 13.81 -28.20 21.49
CA ASP A 272 13.73 -27.64 22.86
C ASP A 272 14.81 -28.24 23.77
N SER A 273 16.08 -28.18 23.36
CA SER A 273 17.14 -28.88 24.06
C SER A 273 18.45 -28.10 24.14
N TYR A 274 19.18 -28.33 25.24
CA TYR A 274 20.47 -27.69 25.51
C TYR A 274 21.63 -28.68 25.34
N LEU A 275 22.67 -28.21 24.67
CA LEU A 275 23.98 -28.84 24.59
C LEU A 275 25.02 -27.96 25.28
N ASP A 276 25.67 -28.48 26.33
CA ASP A 276 26.82 -27.82 26.98
C ASP A 276 28.06 -28.03 26.11
N LEU A 277 28.56 -26.97 25.48
CA LEU A 277 29.76 -27.00 24.65
C LEU A 277 31.06 -26.92 25.48
N GLY A 278 30.95 -26.73 26.80
CA GLY A 278 32.07 -26.66 27.73
C GLY A 278 32.70 -25.27 27.89
N GLU A 279 33.84 -25.23 28.59
CA GLU A 279 34.54 -23.98 28.98
C GLU A 279 35.37 -23.40 27.82
N ILE A 280 34.66 -22.89 26.81
CA ILE A 280 35.23 -22.34 25.58
C ILE A 280 35.79 -20.93 25.77
N LEU A 281 35.20 -20.10 26.64
CA LEU A 281 35.64 -18.71 26.81
C LEU A 281 37.03 -18.63 27.46
N PRO A 282 37.91 -17.68 27.07
CA PRO A 282 39.27 -17.57 27.61
C PRO A 282 39.35 -17.41 29.14
N TYR A 283 38.33 -16.80 29.73
CA TYR A 283 38.15 -16.56 31.17
C TYR A 283 36.66 -16.31 31.45
N GLY A 284 36.24 -16.34 32.72
CA GLY A 284 34.81 -16.25 33.07
C GLY A 284 34.31 -14.82 32.97
N LEU A 285 33.15 -14.59 32.33
CA LEU A 285 32.70 -13.24 31.94
C LEU A 285 31.24 -12.90 32.25
N ASN A 286 31.02 -11.64 32.62
CA ASN A 286 29.71 -10.99 32.70
C ASN A 286 29.36 -10.33 31.36
N ILE A 287 28.87 -11.11 30.40
CA ILE A 287 28.52 -10.58 29.08
C ILE A 287 27.02 -10.29 29.08
N LYS A 288 26.64 -9.02 28.98
CA LYS A 288 25.22 -8.61 28.87
C LYS A 288 24.80 -8.63 27.38
N PRO A 289 23.49 -8.62 27.06
CA PRO A 289 23.01 -8.77 25.68
C PRO A 289 23.58 -7.72 24.73
N TYR A 290 23.66 -6.46 25.19
CA TYR A 290 24.19 -5.36 24.39
C TYR A 290 25.71 -5.39 24.17
N ASN A 291 26.48 -6.28 24.83
CA ASN A 291 27.94 -6.33 24.69
C ASN A 291 28.43 -7.14 23.48
N ILE A 292 27.55 -7.91 22.82
CA ILE A 292 27.90 -8.86 21.75
C ILE A 292 27.26 -8.45 20.41
N ALA A 293 27.99 -8.64 19.31
CA ALA A 293 27.49 -8.42 17.95
C ALA A 293 27.89 -9.57 17.02
N ARG A 294 26.99 -9.98 16.12
CA ARG A 294 27.28 -10.93 15.03
C ARG A 294 27.83 -10.16 13.83
N ALA A 295 28.99 -10.54 13.31
CA ALA A 295 29.47 -10.04 12.02
C ALA A 295 28.85 -10.82 10.85
N ASP A 296 28.91 -10.24 9.66
CA ASP A 296 28.39 -10.82 8.40
C ASP A 296 28.98 -12.20 8.09
N ASN A 297 30.19 -12.49 8.59
CA ASN A 297 30.86 -13.79 8.47
C ASN A 297 30.34 -14.88 9.45
N GLY A 298 29.29 -14.58 10.22
CA GLY A 298 28.67 -15.51 11.18
C GLY A 298 29.38 -15.63 12.53
N ARG A 299 30.52 -14.96 12.75
CA ARG A 299 31.23 -14.94 14.04
C ARG A 299 30.65 -13.88 14.97
N PHE A 300 30.72 -14.12 16.26
CA PHE A 300 30.28 -13.18 17.29
C PHE A 300 31.47 -12.48 17.94
N TYR A 301 31.34 -11.19 18.22
CA TYR A 301 32.37 -10.37 18.84
C TYR A 301 31.80 -9.70 20.08
N THR A 302 32.45 -9.89 21.23
CA THR A 302 32.15 -9.14 22.46
C THR A 302 33.32 -8.24 22.83
N GLY A 303 32.99 -7.05 23.33
CA GLY A 303 33.96 -6.19 23.99
C GLY A 303 34.43 -6.78 25.32
N PRO A 304 35.52 -6.27 25.93
CA PRO A 304 35.87 -6.59 27.30
C PRO A 304 34.76 -6.17 28.27
N VAL A 305 34.54 -7.02 29.27
CA VAL A 305 33.57 -6.86 30.36
C VAL A 305 34.22 -7.24 31.70
N ILE A 306 33.52 -7.04 32.80
CA ILE A 306 33.97 -7.53 34.13
C ILE A 306 33.99 -9.06 34.11
N GLY A 307 35.04 -9.64 34.68
CA GLY A 307 35.16 -11.10 34.78
C GLY A 307 36.18 -11.57 35.81
N THR A 308 36.47 -12.87 35.75
CA THR A 308 37.63 -13.44 36.43
C THR A 308 38.89 -13.19 35.63
N ASN A 309 40.00 -12.95 36.32
CA ASN A 309 41.35 -13.11 35.79
C ASN A 309 41.70 -14.60 35.71
N GLN A 310 42.79 -14.93 35.02
CA GLN A 310 43.28 -16.31 34.87
C GLN A 310 43.56 -17.00 36.22
N ASP A 311 43.89 -16.24 37.28
CA ASP A 311 44.12 -16.74 38.65
C ASP A 311 42.84 -16.86 39.50
N GLY A 312 41.64 -16.66 38.93
CA GLY A 312 40.36 -16.68 39.65
C GLY A 312 40.06 -15.45 40.52
N GLY A 313 40.96 -14.46 40.54
CA GLY A 313 40.72 -13.15 41.14
C GLY A 313 39.88 -12.22 40.25
N TRP A 314 39.36 -11.14 40.82
CA TRP A 314 38.59 -10.12 40.09
C TRP A 314 39.49 -9.27 39.17
N GLY A 315 39.04 -9.01 37.95
CA GLY A 315 39.70 -8.02 37.10
C GLY A 315 38.92 -7.63 35.85
N ASN A 316 39.47 -6.63 35.17
CA ASN A 316 38.87 -6.04 34.00
C ASN A 316 39.75 -6.36 32.79
N HIS A 317 39.09 -6.72 31.69
CA HIS A 317 39.77 -7.12 30.47
C HIS A 317 39.97 -5.92 29.53
N SER A 318 40.74 -6.14 28.46
CA SER A 318 41.09 -5.08 27.50
C SER A 318 41.04 -5.52 26.04
N ARG A 319 40.61 -6.77 25.77
CA ARG A 319 40.65 -7.40 24.45
C ARG A 319 39.24 -7.77 24.00
N ILE A 320 39.00 -7.66 22.70
CA ILE A 320 37.82 -8.25 22.04
C ILE A 320 37.94 -9.77 22.12
N ILE A 321 36.80 -10.45 22.27
CA ILE A 321 36.72 -11.91 22.14
C ILE A 321 35.87 -12.21 20.91
N GLU A 322 36.44 -12.99 19.99
CA GLU A 322 35.71 -13.61 18.88
C GLU A 322 35.24 -15.00 19.32
N PHE A 323 33.96 -15.31 19.13
CA PHE A 323 33.39 -16.65 19.23
C PHE A 323 32.94 -17.12 17.84
N ASP A 324 33.40 -18.31 17.45
CA ASP A 324 33.05 -18.98 16.20
C ASP A 324 32.04 -20.11 16.50
N PRO A 325 30.76 -19.95 16.11
CA PRO A 325 29.73 -20.97 16.37
C PRO A 325 29.95 -22.25 15.55
N VAL A 326 30.66 -22.18 14.42
CA VAL A 326 30.87 -23.33 13.51
C VAL A 326 31.97 -24.24 14.04
N SER A 327 33.04 -23.68 14.61
CA SER A 327 34.11 -24.46 15.24
C SER A 327 33.94 -24.66 16.75
N GLY A 328 33.02 -23.94 17.39
CA GLY A 328 32.82 -23.96 18.85
C GLY A 328 34.03 -23.43 19.62
N THR A 329 34.73 -22.43 19.09
CA THR A 329 35.95 -21.87 19.71
C THR A 329 35.81 -20.38 20.01
N ALA A 330 36.49 -19.91 21.06
CA ALA A 330 36.62 -18.49 21.36
C ALA A 330 38.10 -18.08 21.50
N VAL A 331 38.45 -16.91 20.97
CA VAL A 331 39.82 -16.41 20.94
C VAL A 331 39.88 -14.90 21.24
N GLU A 332 40.96 -14.46 21.88
CA GLU A 332 41.23 -13.03 22.07
C GLU A 332 41.75 -12.36 20.79
N LYS A 333 41.34 -11.10 20.57
CA LYS A 333 41.61 -10.28 19.39
C LYS A 333 42.24 -8.94 19.76
N ALA A 334 42.08 -7.90 18.95
CA ALA A 334 42.57 -6.56 19.18
C ALA A 334 42.25 -6.03 20.60
N SER A 335 43.16 -5.19 21.11
CA SER A 335 43.03 -4.57 22.43
C SER A 335 42.64 -3.10 22.32
N PHE A 336 41.78 -2.65 23.23
CA PHE A 336 41.42 -1.25 23.44
C PHE A 336 42.57 -0.41 24.08
N GLY A 337 43.74 -1.01 24.32
CA GLY A 337 44.91 -0.33 24.90
C GLY A 337 44.83 -0.12 26.42
N GLY A 338 43.79 -0.63 27.07
CA GLY A 338 43.61 -0.56 28.51
C GLY A 338 42.31 -1.22 28.97
N THR A 339 42.17 -1.32 30.29
CA THR A 339 40.96 -1.78 30.99
C THR A 339 39.72 -1.02 30.56
N MET A 340 38.70 -1.73 30.07
CA MET A 340 37.38 -1.18 29.72
C MET A 340 36.27 -2.21 30.02
N TRP A 341 35.06 -1.73 30.34
CA TRP A 341 33.85 -2.55 30.50
C TRP A 341 32.58 -1.73 30.23
N ASP A 342 31.40 -2.37 30.24
CA ASP A 342 30.10 -1.75 29.93
C ASP A 342 30.10 -0.97 28.60
N MET A 343 30.53 -1.65 27.53
CA MET A 343 30.54 -1.14 26.15
C MET A 343 29.55 -1.88 25.27
N ALA A 344 28.72 -1.16 24.52
CA ALA A 344 27.75 -1.78 23.62
C ALA A 344 28.40 -2.14 22.27
N ALA A 345 27.95 -3.22 21.62
CA ALA A 345 28.50 -3.70 20.35
C ALA A 345 27.40 -3.84 19.29
N ALA A 346 27.68 -3.42 18.06
CA ALA A 346 26.82 -3.64 16.91
C ALA A 346 27.61 -3.89 15.63
N ASN A 347 27.04 -4.63 14.70
CA ASN A 347 27.57 -4.77 13.34
C ASN A 347 27.27 -3.49 12.53
N GLY A 348 28.18 -3.05 11.67
CA GLY A 348 27.89 -1.97 10.70
C GLY A 348 27.28 -2.45 9.39
N GLY A 349 27.42 -3.74 9.05
CA GLY A 349 27.11 -4.30 7.73
C GLY A 349 27.95 -3.71 6.59
N ASP A 350 29.05 -3.06 6.97
CA ASP A 350 30.15 -2.55 6.14
C ASP A 350 31.40 -3.45 6.31
N GLY A 351 31.24 -4.63 6.92
CA GLY A 351 32.29 -5.56 7.31
C GLY A 351 32.95 -5.28 8.66
N TYR A 352 32.56 -4.22 9.39
CA TYR A 352 33.16 -3.85 10.68
C TYR A 352 32.19 -4.05 11.87
N ILE A 353 32.77 -4.24 13.06
CA ILE A 353 32.04 -4.18 14.33
C ILE A 353 32.31 -2.84 15.00
N TYR A 354 31.25 -2.20 15.50
CA TYR A 354 31.31 -0.93 16.20
C TYR A 354 31.05 -1.14 17.69
N PHE A 355 31.92 -0.58 18.53
CA PHE A 355 31.78 -0.55 19.99
C PHE A 355 31.49 0.87 20.46
N PHE A 356 30.51 1.03 21.35
CA PHE A 356 29.96 2.33 21.75
C PHE A 356 30.05 2.52 23.26
N GLY A 357 30.78 3.56 23.68
CA GLY A 357 30.99 3.93 25.08
C GLY A 357 31.80 2.89 25.85
N ALA A 358 32.34 3.28 27.02
CA ALA A 358 32.90 2.32 28.00
C ALA A 358 33.04 2.99 29.37
N TRP A 359 33.34 2.18 30.39
CA TRP A 359 33.83 2.65 31.69
C TRP A 359 35.26 2.17 31.95
N ASN A 360 36.12 3.05 32.44
CA ASN A 360 37.51 2.74 32.84
C ASN A 360 37.92 3.33 34.19
N GLY A 361 36.93 3.68 35.03
CA GLY A 361 37.09 4.54 36.22
C GLY A 361 36.39 5.89 36.04
N GLY A 362 36.10 6.26 34.80
CA GLY A 362 35.08 7.25 34.42
C GLY A 362 34.44 6.86 33.09
N SER A 363 33.51 7.67 32.62
CA SER A 363 32.86 7.49 31.31
C SER A 363 33.83 7.78 30.17
N VAL A 364 33.94 6.83 29.24
CA VAL A 364 34.68 6.94 27.98
C VAL A 364 33.67 7.10 26.84
N PRO A 365 33.64 8.23 26.12
CA PRO A 365 32.61 8.53 25.13
C PRO A 365 32.85 7.92 23.74
N ASN A 366 33.95 7.19 23.55
CA ASN A 366 34.41 6.83 22.21
C ASN A 366 33.46 5.86 21.51
N ILE A 367 33.42 5.97 20.18
CA ILE A 367 32.89 4.96 19.28
C ILE A 367 34.09 4.37 18.53
N TRP A 368 34.35 3.08 18.75
CA TRP A 368 35.42 2.35 18.09
C TRP A 368 34.88 1.55 16.91
N ARG A 369 35.63 1.51 15.82
CA ARG A 369 35.46 0.58 14.71
C ARG A 369 36.55 -0.48 14.78
N TYR A 370 36.15 -1.74 14.87
CA TYR A 370 37.01 -2.93 14.81
C TYR A 370 36.87 -3.60 13.44
N ASP A 371 38.02 -3.94 12.85
CA ASP A 371 38.18 -4.68 11.61
C ASP A 371 38.48 -6.15 11.92
N PRO A 372 37.52 -7.09 11.69
CA PRO A 372 37.72 -8.51 11.94
C PRO A 372 38.76 -9.17 11.02
N ALA A 373 39.02 -8.62 9.83
CA ALA A 373 39.96 -9.18 8.86
C ALA A 373 41.41 -8.74 9.15
N ALA A 374 41.60 -7.50 9.60
CA ALA A 374 42.90 -6.96 9.98
C ALA A 374 43.27 -7.17 11.46
N ASP A 375 42.34 -7.65 12.30
CA ASP A 375 42.45 -7.70 13.77
C ASP A 375 42.92 -6.35 14.36
N SER A 376 42.25 -5.27 13.94
CA SER A 376 42.65 -3.90 14.29
C SER A 376 41.47 -3.05 14.76
N ILE A 377 41.73 -2.13 15.69
CA ILE A 377 40.69 -1.27 16.27
C ILE A 377 41.12 0.21 16.22
N SER A 378 40.15 1.08 15.93
CA SER A 378 40.36 2.52 15.79
C SER A 378 39.17 3.30 16.35
N VAL A 379 39.39 4.52 16.84
CA VAL A 379 38.29 5.43 17.24
C VAL A 379 37.82 6.19 16.00
N VAL A 380 36.53 6.15 15.70
CA VAL A 380 35.93 6.81 14.52
C VAL A 380 35.07 8.02 14.88
N ALA A 381 34.40 7.99 16.03
CA ALA A 381 33.54 9.05 16.52
C ALA A 381 33.52 9.08 18.06
N ASN A 382 32.72 9.98 18.62
CA ASN A 382 32.37 10.00 20.04
C ASN A 382 30.86 10.14 20.18
N LEU A 383 30.31 9.56 21.24
CA LEU A 383 28.95 9.77 21.70
C LEU A 383 28.69 11.28 21.91
N PRO A 384 27.54 11.84 21.48
CA PRO A 384 27.22 13.26 21.59
C PRO A 384 27.30 13.84 23.02
N LYS A 385 27.22 12.96 24.02
CA LYS A 385 27.37 13.27 25.44
C LYS A 385 28.16 12.13 26.10
N ALA A 386 29.07 12.46 27.00
CA ALA A 386 29.95 11.46 27.61
C ALA A 386 29.18 10.60 28.62
N GLY A 387 28.77 9.40 28.19
CA GLY A 387 28.14 8.37 29.03
C GLY A 387 28.44 6.96 28.54
N ASN A 388 28.30 5.98 29.42
CA ASN A 388 28.52 4.56 29.12
C ASN A 388 27.24 3.70 29.16
N SER A 389 26.12 4.25 29.65
CA SER A 389 24.87 3.48 29.83
C SER A 389 24.03 3.40 28.55
N ILE A 390 24.56 2.71 27.54
CA ILE A 390 23.72 2.10 26.50
C ILE A 390 23.15 0.82 27.08
N THR A 391 21.83 0.66 27.04
CA THR A 391 21.14 -0.53 27.55
C THR A 391 20.76 -1.50 26.44
N GLY A 392 20.46 -1.01 25.24
CA GLY A 392 20.17 -1.85 24.07
C GLY A 392 20.72 -1.23 22.79
N ILE A 393 21.10 -2.05 21.82
CA ILE A 393 21.68 -1.61 20.54
C ILE A 393 21.32 -2.60 19.42
N ILE A 394 21.09 -2.09 18.21
CA ILE A 394 20.86 -2.88 17.00
C ILE A 394 21.32 -2.14 15.74
N ARG A 395 21.68 -2.86 14.69
CA ARG A 395 21.76 -2.34 13.31
C ARG A 395 20.43 -2.65 12.61
N ALA A 396 19.74 -1.64 12.12
CA ALA A 396 18.48 -1.82 11.42
C ALA A 396 18.68 -2.10 9.92
N SER A 397 17.62 -2.54 9.26
CA SER A 397 17.50 -2.84 7.83
C SER A 397 17.94 -1.66 6.93
N ASN A 398 17.71 -0.42 7.37
CA ASN A 398 18.16 0.80 6.68
C ASN A 398 19.68 1.05 6.76
N GLY A 399 20.45 0.16 7.40
CA GLY A 399 21.90 0.23 7.53
C GLY A 399 22.42 1.14 8.66
N LEU A 400 21.55 1.81 9.41
CA LEU A 400 21.95 2.65 10.55
C LEU A 400 21.99 1.84 11.86
N ILE A 401 22.83 2.28 12.80
CA ILE A 401 22.90 1.70 14.15
C ILE A 401 22.09 2.56 15.12
N TYR A 402 21.22 1.91 15.87
CA TYR A 402 20.31 2.48 16.85
C TYR A 402 20.68 2.00 18.26
N ALA A 403 21.03 2.93 19.15
CA ALA A 403 21.45 2.62 20.53
C ALA A 403 20.62 3.39 21.56
N PHE A 404 19.98 2.69 22.49
CA PHE A 404 19.14 3.26 23.53
C PHE A 404 19.95 3.43 24.82
N GLY A 405 19.90 4.61 25.44
CA GLY A 405 20.63 4.87 26.69
C GLY A 405 19.96 5.86 27.64
N ASN A 406 20.38 5.84 28.92
CA ASN A 406 19.63 6.45 30.03
C ASN A 406 20.36 7.51 30.88
N GLN A 407 21.70 7.52 30.91
CA GLN A 407 22.48 8.17 31.98
C GLN A 407 22.33 9.71 32.08
N TYR A 408 21.80 10.35 31.04
CA TYR A 408 21.82 11.80 30.88
C TYR A 408 20.49 12.40 30.43
N GLY A 409 19.42 11.63 30.63
CA GLY A 409 18.12 11.81 30.00
C GLY A 409 17.85 10.66 29.03
N PRO A 410 16.57 10.35 28.80
CA PRO A 410 16.16 9.24 27.95
C PRO A 410 16.44 9.61 26.47
N GLN A 411 17.43 8.98 25.83
CA GLN A 411 17.83 9.28 24.44
C GLN A 411 18.13 8.03 23.59
N LEU A 412 17.51 7.97 22.40
CA LEU A 412 17.88 7.07 21.32
C LEU A 412 18.98 7.73 20.47
N LEU A 413 20.16 7.14 20.44
CA LEU A 413 21.27 7.50 19.54
C LEU A 413 21.07 6.80 18.18
N ILE A 414 21.29 7.56 17.11
CA ILE A 414 21.37 7.04 15.74
C ILE A 414 22.77 7.35 15.22
N PHE A 415 23.46 6.33 14.72
CA PHE A 415 24.81 6.40 14.16
C PHE A 415 24.83 5.86 12.74
N ASN A 416 25.47 6.60 11.83
CA ASN A 416 25.67 6.19 10.45
C ASN A 416 27.09 5.60 10.26
N PRO A 417 27.25 4.31 9.94
CA PRO A 417 28.57 3.71 9.71
C PRO A 417 29.27 4.21 8.43
N VAL A 418 28.56 4.88 7.52
CA VAL A 418 29.13 5.39 6.26
C VAL A 418 29.92 6.69 6.45
N ASP A 419 29.40 7.62 7.27
CA ASP A 419 29.97 8.97 7.46
C ASP A 419 30.36 9.30 8.92
N TYR A 420 30.11 8.37 9.84
CA TYR A 420 30.34 8.50 11.29
C TYR A 420 29.57 9.64 11.98
N SER A 421 28.51 10.15 11.34
CA SER A 421 27.59 11.10 11.96
C SER A 421 26.79 10.46 13.09
N THR A 422 26.42 11.28 14.07
CA THR A 422 25.57 10.90 15.21
C THR A 422 24.47 11.92 15.41
N ARG A 423 23.28 11.46 15.79
CA ARG A 423 22.16 12.30 16.25
C ARG A 423 21.37 11.58 17.32
N THR A 424 20.52 12.30 18.05
CA THR A 424 19.70 11.72 19.12
C THR A 424 18.24 12.14 19.01
N ILE A 425 17.33 11.21 19.34
CA ILE A 425 15.90 11.43 19.53
C ILE A 425 15.59 11.23 21.01
N ALA A 426 14.64 11.98 21.58
CA ALA A 426 14.15 11.73 22.93
C ALA A 426 13.33 10.42 22.96
N GLN A 427 13.75 9.43 23.76
CA GLN A 427 12.99 8.19 23.97
C GLN A 427 11.93 8.41 25.08
N PRO A 428 10.85 7.61 25.16
CA PRO A 428 9.68 7.93 25.98
C PRO A 428 9.87 7.73 27.50
N CYS A 429 10.89 7.01 27.97
CA CYS A 429 11.05 6.67 29.39
C CYS A 429 12.50 6.40 29.79
N THR A 430 12.76 6.30 31.10
CA THR A 430 14.12 6.34 31.67
C THR A 430 14.82 4.99 31.85
N SER A 431 14.09 3.87 31.93
CA SER A 431 14.71 2.53 32.02
C SER A 431 14.27 1.65 30.85
N ILE A 432 14.95 1.80 29.72
CA ILE A 432 14.76 0.90 28.58
C ILE A 432 15.51 -0.41 28.80
N GLY A 433 14.84 -1.52 28.46
CA GLY A 433 15.31 -2.90 28.61
C GLY A 433 16.61 -3.18 27.85
N THR A 434 17.22 -4.33 28.13
CA THR A 434 18.57 -4.66 27.64
C THR A 434 18.65 -5.05 26.15
N ILE A 435 17.53 -4.97 25.42
CA ILE A 435 17.36 -5.54 24.07
C ILE A 435 16.61 -4.55 23.18
N VAL A 436 17.02 -4.53 21.92
CA VAL A 436 16.29 -3.92 20.81
C VAL A 436 16.21 -4.98 19.74
N TRP A 437 15.06 -5.12 19.10
CA TRP A 437 14.91 -5.95 17.89
C TRP A 437 14.18 -5.18 16.80
N GLU A 438 14.39 -5.58 15.55
CA GLU A 438 13.67 -5.05 14.40
C GLU A 438 12.75 -6.15 13.85
N ALA A 439 11.44 -5.99 14.02
CA ALA A 439 10.44 -6.93 13.53
C ALA A 439 9.05 -6.26 13.48
N PRO A 440 8.44 -6.04 12.31
CA PRO A 440 8.98 -6.18 10.96
C PRO A 440 10.08 -5.15 10.68
N GLN A 441 10.72 -5.27 9.50
CA GLN A 441 11.68 -4.30 9.01
C GLN A 441 11.10 -2.87 9.03
N GLY A 442 11.90 -1.90 9.45
CA GLY A 442 11.47 -0.51 9.66
C GLY A 442 10.90 -0.22 11.05
N ILE A 443 10.62 -1.23 11.89
CA ILE A 443 10.07 -1.05 13.24
C ILE A 443 11.04 -1.62 14.28
N LEU A 444 11.60 -0.74 15.12
CA LEU A 444 12.36 -1.16 16.29
C LEU A 444 11.44 -1.33 17.50
N TRP A 445 11.63 -2.40 18.26
CA TRP A 445 10.95 -2.63 19.52
C TRP A 445 11.94 -2.74 20.67
N SER A 446 11.49 -2.31 21.85
CA SER A 446 12.19 -2.50 23.11
C SER A 446 11.19 -2.45 24.27
N PHE A 447 11.65 -2.77 25.48
CA PHE A 447 10.87 -2.66 26.71
C PHE A 447 11.23 -1.40 27.49
N CYS A 448 10.29 -0.92 28.30
CA CYS A 448 10.35 0.32 29.04
C CYS A 448 9.78 0.10 30.43
N ASP A 449 10.59 0.40 31.45
CA ASP A 449 10.27 0.20 32.87
C ASP A 449 9.73 -1.23 33.18
N PHE A 450 10.07 -2.20 32.31
CA PHE A 450 9.70 -3.62 32.30
C PHE A 450 8.21 -3.98 32.14
N SER A 451 7.27 -3.03 32.26
CA SER A 451 5.83 -3.26 32.01
C SER A 451 5.31 -2.66 30.69
N THR A 452 6.07 -1.75 30.07
CA THR A 452 5.65 -1.03 28.87
C THR A 452 6.47 -1.49 27.66
N LEU A 453 5.81 -1.77 26.55
CA LEU A 453 6.46 -1.92 25.25
C LEU A 453 6.70 -0.56 24.60
N VAL A 454 7.81 -0.42 23.90
CA VAL A 454 8.11 0.74 23.06
C VAL A 454 8.29 0.28 21.63
N LYS A 455 7.46 0.81 20.74
CA LYS A 455 7.59 0.76 19.28
C LYS A 455 8.27 2.05 18.83
N PHE A 456 9.31 1.95 18.01
CA PHE A 456 9.91 3.07 17.29
C PHE A 456 9.84 2.80 15.79
N ASP A 457 9.08 3.64 15.09
CA ASP A 457 8.95 3.58 13.65
C ASP A 457 10.09 4.37 13.00
N ILE A 458 10.93 3.70 12.21
CA ILE A 458 12.11 4.30 11.58
C ILE A 458 11.74 5.35 10.53
N SER A 459 10.63 5.15 9.82
CA SER A 459 10.23 5.99 8.68
C SER A 459 9.68 7.36 9.12
N SER A 460 8.92 7.36 10.21
CA SER A 460 8.30 8.55 10.81
C SER A 460 9.12 9.12 11.97
N GLU A 461 10.11 8.37 12.46
CA GLU A 461 10.90 8.66 13.66
C GLU A 461 10.05 8.84 14.94
N THR A 462 8.90 8.16 15.01
CA THR A 462 7.95 8.29 16.11
C THR A 462 8.01 7.12 17.09
N PHE A 463 7.75 7.44 18.36
CA PHE A 463 7.58 6.45 19.43
C PHE A 463 6.09 6.22 19.70
N THR A 464 5.70 4.95 19.81
CA THR A 464 4.41 4.51 20.37
C THR A 464 4.67 3.60 21.56
N THR A 465 3.88 3.73 22.63
CA THR A 465 3.99 2.89 23.83
C THR A 465 2.76 2.02 24.00
N ILE A 466 2.95 0.76 24.37
CA ILE A 466 1.86 -0.17 24.69
C ILE A 466 2.07 -0.62 26.14
N ASP A 467 1.13 -0.32 27.03
CA ASP A 467 1.16 -0.83 28.40
C ASP A 467 0.72 -2.30 28.38
N LEU A 468 1.58 -3.20 28.86
CA LEU A 468 1.34 -4.64 28.90
C LEU A 468 0.83 -5.10 30.28
N GLY A 469 0.69 -4.17 31.24
CA GLY A 469 0.31 -4.43 32.62
C GLY A 469 1.40 -5.11 33.46
N GLU A 470 1.12 -5.33 34.75
CA GLU A 470 2.05 -5.98 35.70
C GLU A 470 2.27 -7.48 35.44
N ALA A 471 1.67 -8.05 34.38
CA ALA A 471 1.44 -9.49 34.26
C ALA A 471 2.50 -10.31 33.50
N LEU A 472 3.33 -9.71 32.64
CA LEU A 472 4.20 -10.49 31.73
C LEU A 472 5.36 -11.23 32.41
N TYR A 473 5.98 -10.64 33.42
CA TYR A 473 7.20 -11.18 34.03
C TYR A 473 6.96 -11.78 35.43
N GLY A 474 5.89 -11.38 36.12
CA GLY A 474 5.72 -11.64 37.54
C GLY A 474 6.86 -11.00 38.34
N SER A 475 7.37 -11.68 39.37
CA SER A 475 8.53 -11.24 40.15
C SER A 475 9.89 -11.47 39.48
N ASP A 476 9.95 -12.28 38.43
CA ASP A 476 11.20 -12.79 37.87
C ASP A 476 11.52 -12.11 36.54
N ARG A 477 12.37 -11.09 36.62
CA ARG A 477 12.86 -10.31 35.49
C ARG A 477 13.90 -11.10 34.68
N PRO A 478 13.69 -11.34 33.37
CA PRO A 478 14.73 -11.92 32.49
C PRO A 478 15.90 -10.96 32.25
N ASP A 479 17.11 -11.51 32.17
CA ASP A 479 18.36 -10.76 31.99
C ASP A 479 18.72 -10.53 30.51
N SER A 480 18.30 -11.46 29.65
CA SER A 480 18.77 -11.60 28.27
C SER A 480 17.64 -12.09 27.37
N PHE A 481 17.63 -11.65 26.12
CA PHE A 481 16.68 -12.15 25.12
C PHE A 481 17.38 -12.33 23.78
N SER A 482 16.87 -13.26 22.98
CA SER A 482 17.31 -13.57 21.61
C SER A 482 16.12 -13.49 20.66
N VAL A 483 16.38 -13.23 19.38
CA VAL A 483 15.36 -13.30 18.33
C VAL A 483 15.77 -14.34 17.29
N ASP A 484 14.80 -15.15 16.86
CA ASP A 484 14.84 -15.87 15.60
C ASP A 484 14.14 -15.04 14.53
N TYR A 485 14.94 -14.43 13.64
CA TYR A 485 14.43 -13.60 12.55
C TYR A 485 13.71 -14.41 11.45
N GLN A 486 13.86 -15.75 11.40
CA GLN A 486 13.14 -16.58 10.43
C GLN A 486 11.70 -16.85 10.87
N SER A 487 11.47 -17.04 12.18
CA SER A 487 10.14 -17.29 12.75
C SER A 487 9.50 -16.07 13.41
N GLY A 488 10.21 -14.93 13.48
CA GLY A 488 9.82 -13.75 14.24
C GLY A 488 9.83 -13.97 15.76
N THR A 489 10.31 -15.11 16.27
CA THR A 489 10.12 -15.52 17.67
C THR A 489 11.16 -14.89 18.59
N LEU A 490 10.70 -14.32 19.71
CA LEU A 490 11.52 -13.83 20.82
C LEU A 490 11.73 -14.96 21.85
N PHE A 491 12.91 -15.02 22.45
CA PHE A 491 13.29 -16.00 23.47
C PHE A 491 13.89 -15.26 24.66
N ALA A 492 13.46 -15.54 25.90
CA ALA A 492 14.07 -14.92 27.09
C ALA A 492 14.90 -15.93 27.90
N PHE A 493 16.01 -15.45 28.44
CA PHE A 493 17.00 -16.23 29.20
C PHE A 493 17.49 -15.46 30.44
N GLY A 494 17.75 -16.19 31.53
CA GLY A 494 18.16 -15.63 32.82
C GLY A 494 17.00 -15.08 33.67
N GLY A 495 17.29 -14.62 34.89
CA GLY A 495 16.28 -14.30 35.90
C GLY A 495 16.86 -13.60 37.14
N ASP A 496 16.07 -12.72 37.79
CA ASP A 496 16.54 -11.92 38.93
C ASP A 496 16.43 -12.62 40.32
N SER A 497 16.10 -13.91 40.39
CA SER A 497 16.03 -14.67 41.65
C SER A 497 17.11 -15.76 41.77
N ASP A 498 17.73 -15.84 42.95
CA ASP A 498 18.80 -16.80 43.29
C ASP A 498 18.27 -18.21 43.64
N THR A 499 16.95 -18.42 43.57
CA THR A 499 16.28 -19.55 44.23
C THR A 499 15.44 -20.47 43.34
N GLU A 500 15.17 -20.09 42.09
CA GLU A 500 14.44 -20.94 41.14
C GLU A 500 15.29 -21.37 39.93
N PRO A 501 15.06 -22.58 39.37
CA PRO A 501 15.71 -23.01 38.14
C PRO A 501 15.30 -22.07 37.00
N GLN A 502 16.29 -21.40 36.42
CA GLN A 502 16.08 -20.29 35.48
C GLN A 502 15.32 -20.79 34.24
N ILE A 503 14.06 -20.38 34.14
CA ILE A 503 13.16 -20.78 33.06
C ILE A 503 13.58 -20.01 31.80
N ALA A 504 13.90 -20.72 30.72
CA ALA A 504 13.83 -20.13 29.40
C ALA A 504 12.35 -19.94 29.05
N ARG A 505 11.80 -18.79 29.45
CA ARG A 505 10.43 -18.42 29.07
C ARG A 505 10.50 -18.01 27.61
N VAL A 506 9.93 -18.84 26.74
CA VAL A 506 9.65 -18.40 25.38
C VAL A 506 8.37 -17.60 25.44
N TYR A 507 8.56 -16.29 25.59
CA TYR A 507 7.60 -15.30 25.12
C TYR A 507 7.47 -15.55 23.64
N ARG A 508 6.55 -16.45 23.24
CA ARG A 508 6.33 -16.77 21.86
C ARG A 508 5.83 -15.48 21.25
N HIS A 509 6.76 -14.76 20.65
CA HIS A 509 6.42 -13.71 19.74
C HIS A 509 5.88 -14.45 18.54
N ASP A 510 4.57 -14.69 18.58
CA ASP A 510 3.77 -14.81 17.38
C ASP A 510 3.69 -13.40 16.77
N CYS A 511 4.87 -12.91 16.36
CA CYS A 511 5.08 -12.30 15.06
C CYS A 511 5.17 -13.39 13.98
N LEU A 512 4.35 -14.45 14.14
CA LEU A 512 3.49 -14.79 13.03
C LEU A 512 2.92 -13.48 12.51
N ILE A 513 3.25 -13.19 11.27
CA ILE A 513 2.39 -12.38 10.44
C ILE A 513 1.11 -13.20 10.24
N HIS A 514 0.30 -13.27 11.29
CA HIS A 514 -1.11 -13.06 11.10
C HIS A 514 -1.19 -11.60 10.69
N GLU A 515 -1.09 -11.38 9.37
CA GLU A 515 -1.70 -10.21 8.78
C GLU A 515 -3.11 -10.21 9.36
N LEU A 516 -3.48 -9.19 10.14
CA LEU A 516 -4.89 -8.91 10.42
C LEU A 516 -5.49 -8.49 9.08
N GLN A 517 -5.63 -9.46 8.17
CA GLN A 517 -6.29 -9.29 6.90
C GLN A 517 -7.69 -8.84 7.30
N LYS A 518 -7.97 -7.60 6.98
CA LYS A 518 -9.20 -6.96 7.41
C LYS A 518 -9.79 -6.26 6.22
N ILE A 519 -11.03 -6.60 5.92
CA ILE A 519 -11.75 -5.99 4.81
C ILE A 519 -12.64 -4.91 5.41
N VAL A 520 -12.31 -3.65 5.13
CA VAL A 520 -12.95 -2.46 5.72
C VAL A 520 -13.93 -1.83 4.73
N PHE A 521 -15.21 -1.94 5.05
CA PHE A 521 -16.34 -1.39 4.31
C PHE A 521 -16.81 -0.07 4.93
N ALA A 522 -15.93 0.94 4.94
CA ALA A 522 -16.10 2.19 5.69
C ALA A 522 -17.54 2.76 5.69
N GLY A 523 -18.14 2.87 6.88
CA GLY A 523 -19.50 3.39 7.07
C GLY A 523 -20.64 2.39 6.80
N ARG A 524 -20.33 1.10 6.61
CA ARG A 524 -21.29 -0.01 6.59
C ARG A 524 -21.38 -0.71 7.96
N SER A 525 -22.42 -1.52 8.11
CA SER A 525 -22.54 -2.57 9.13
C SER A 525 -22.52 -3.89 8.39
N ILE A 526 -21.59 -4.79 8.71
CA ILE A 526 -21.51 -6.11 8.07
C ILE A 526 -22.26 -7.09 8.98
N HIS A 527 -23.11 -7.93 8.41
CA HIS A 527 -23.86 -8.92 9.19
C HIS A 527 -23.29 -10.30 8.87
N GLY A 528 -23.66 -10.88 7.75
CA GLY A 528 -23.27 -12.22 7.35
C GLY A 528 -22.12 -12.29 6.38
N ALA A 529 -21.45 -13.44 6.37
CA ALA A 529 -20.40 -13.79 5.44
C ALA A 529 -20.45 -15.29 5.08
N VAL A 530 -20.17 -15.63 3.82
CA VAL A 530 -19.88 -17.01 3.40
C VAL A 530 -18.77 -17.00 2.36
N TYR A 531 -17.83 -17.93 2.48
CA TYR A 531 -16.79 -18.14 1.49
C TYR A 531 -17.18 -19.29 0.56
N HIS A 532 -17.10 -19.09 -0.75
CA HIS A 532 -17.39 -20.15 -1.72
C HIS A 532 -16.68 -19.91 -3.06
N GLN A 533 -15.84 -20.86 -3.49
CA GLN A 533 -15.13 -20.83 -4.79
C GLN A 533 -14.36 -19.53 -5.04
N GLU A 534 -13.34 -19.25 -4.23
CA GLU A 534 -12.42 -18.09 -4.35
C GLU A 534 -13.12 -16.72 -4.21
N VAL A 535 -14.33 -16.72 -3.62
CA VAL A 535 -15.19 -15.55 -3.46
C VAL A 535 -15.73 -15.49 -2.04
N LEU A 536 -15.67 -14.31 -1.43
CA LEU A 536 -16.41 -14.00 -0.21
C LEU A 536 -17.73 -13.30 -0.58
N TRP A 537 -18.85 -13.83 -0.13
CA TRP A 537 -20.15 -13.17 -0.22
C TRP A 537 -20.51 -12.60 1.14
N ILE A 538 -21.03 -11.37 1.17
CA ILE A 538 -21.44 -10.73 2.43
C ILE A 538 -22.81 -10.08 2.33
N THR A 539 -23.49 -10.01 3.48
CA THR A 539 -24.65 -9.13 3.70
C THR A 539 -24.21 -7.91 4.51
N HIS A 540 -24.53 -6.71 4.03
CA HIS A 540 -24.15 -5.47 4.71
C HIS A 540 -25.17 -4.35 4.55
N GLY A 541 -25.34 -3.54 5.59
CA GLY A 541 -26.25 -2.39 5.63
C GLY A 541 -25.53 -1.05 5.81
N PRO A 542 -26.24 0.09 5.76
CA PRO A 542 -25.76 1.36 6.32
C PRO A 542 -25.47 1.24 7.82
N ALA A 543 -24.41 1.86 8.33
CA ALA A 543 -24.11 1.82 9.77
C ALA A 543 -25.30 2.30 10.63
N GLY A 544 -25.72 1.47 11.58
CA GLY A 544 -26.86 1.73 12.47
C GLY A 544 -28.26 1.50 11.87
N ALA A 545 -28.36 1.03 10.63
CA ALA A 545 -29.62 0.60 10.03
C ALA A 545 -29.76 -0.93 10.10
N SER A 546 -30.92 -1.42 10.56
CA SER A 546 -31.19 -2.86 10.67
C SER A 546 -32.17 -3.40 9.62
N ASP A 547 -33.07 -2.60 9.08
CA ASP A 547 -34.08 -3.06 8.09
C ASP A 547 -33.60 -2.99 6.62
N PHE A 548 -32.28 -2.83 6.41
CA PHE A 548 -31.70 -2.54 5.10
C PHE A 548 -30.43 -3.37 4.90
N CYS A 549 -30.40 -4.12 3.80
CA CYS A 549 -29.29 -5.00 3.46
C CYS A 549 -28.93 -4.87 1.98
N LYS A 550 -27.65 -5.08 1.67
CA LYS A 550 -27.12 -5.34 0.35
C LYS A 550 -26.33 -6.64 0.37
N ILE A 551 -26.33 -7.31 -0.77
CA ILE A 551 -25.51 -8.49 -1.04
C ILE A 551 -24.30 -7.99 -1.84
N ALA A 552 -23.09 -8.28 -1.38
CA ALA A 552 -21.87 -7.97 -2.12
C ALA A 552 -21.08 -9.25 -2.42
N LYS A 553 -20.57 -9.32 -3.65
CA LYS A 553 -19.54 -10.25 -4.08
C LYS A 553 -18.18 -9.60 -3.87
N VAL A 554 -17.32 -10.22 -3.08
CA VAL A 554 -16.06 -9.63 -2.60
C VAL A 554 -14.89 -10.55 -2.96
N ASP A 555 -13.80 -9.96 -3.43
CA ASP A 555 -12.50 -10.62 -3.53
C ASP A 555 -11.94 -10.84 -2.10
N PRO A 556 -11.74 -12.11 -1.65
CA PRO A 556 -11.31 -12.43 -0.29
C PRO A 556 -9.85 -12.05 0.01
N THR A 557 -9.09 -11.62 -0.99
CA THR A 557 -7.67 -11.25 -0.87
C THR A 557 -7.47 -9.74 -0.93
N THR A 558 -8.17 -9.05 -1.82
CA THR A 558 -8.04 -7.59 -1.98
C THR A 558 -9.13 -6.78 -1.27
N GLY A 559 -10.24 -7.42 -0.89
CA GLY A 559 -11.43 -6.74 -0.37
C GLY A 559 -12.24 -5.99 -1.44
N ALA A 560 -11.89 -6.12 -2.72
CA ALA A 560 -12.59 -5.42 -3.80
C ALA A 560 -14.02 -5.96 -3.97
N VAL A 561 -14.99 -5.04 -4.02
CA VAL A 561 -16.38 -5.38 -4.36
C VAL A 561 -16.48 -5.62 -5.87
N LEU A 562 -16.62 -6.89 -6.24
CA LEU A 562 -16.72 -7.37 -7.62
C LEU A 562 -18.12 -7.15 -8.21
N ALA A 563 -19.15 -7.24 -7.36
CA ALA A 563 -20.55 -6.94 -7.69
C ALA A 563 -21.33 -6.61 -6.41
N GLU A 564 -22.39 -5.79 -6.51
CA GLU A 564 -23.22 -5.39 -5.36
C GLU A 564 -24.70 -5.34 -5.80
N SER A 565 -25.62 -5.73 -4.93
CA SER A 565 -27.06 -5.64 -5.17
C SER A 565 -27.59 -4.19 -5.07
N GLN A 566 -28.84 -4.01 -5.52
CA GLN A 566 -29.66 -2.90 -5.04
C GLN A 566 -29.92 -3.04 -3.53
N GLU A 567 -30.35 -1.96 -2.88
CA GLU A 567 -30.73 -2.00 -1.46
C GLU A 567 -32.03 -2.79 -1.27
N LEU A 568 -31.97 -3.80 -0.40
CA LEU A 568 -33.06 -4.72 -0.07
C LEU A 568 -33.64 -4.32 1.30
N GLN A 569 -34.96 -4.43 1.45
CA GLN A 569 -35.68 -4.13 2.70
C GLN A 569 -35.70 -5.34 3.64
N TRP A 570 -34.54 -5.97 3.85
CA TRP A 570 -34.39 -7.22 4.59
C TRP A 570 -33.43 -7.05 5.77
N ASN A 571 -33.71 -7.70 6.92
CA ASN A 571 -32.73 -7.86 8.00
C ASN A 571 -31.80 -9.04 7.68
N GLY A 572 -31.06 -8.93 6.57
CA GLY A 572 -30.18 -9.97 6.05
C GLY A 572 -29.01 -10.24 7.01
N ARG A 573 -29.15 -11.20 7.92
CA ARG A 573 -28.11 -11.58 8.87
C ARG A 573 -27.22 -12.67 8.30
N GLY A 574 -27.55 -13.95 8.48
CA GLY A 574 -26.78 -15.05 7.89
C GLY A 574 -26.91 -15.14 6.35
N ILE A 575 -25.86 -15.66 5.72
CA ILE A 575 -25.81 -15.97 4.28
C ILE A 575 -25.08 -17.29 4.07
N THR A 576 -25.52 -18.13 3.14
CA THR A 576 -24.76 -19.31 2.69
C THR A 576 -24.92 -19.56 1.18
N VAL A 577 -24.11 -20.47 0.63
CA VAL A 577 -24.23 -20.95 -0.76
C VAL A 577 -24.69 -22.41 -0.76
N ALA A 578 -25.89 -22.67 -1.28
CA ALA A 578 -26.43 -24.02 -1.40
C ALA A 578 -27.05 -24.24 -2.78
N GLU A 579 -26.81 -25.43 -3.35
CA GLU A 579 -27.20 -25.78 -4.74
C GLU A 579 -26.69 -24.82 -5.83
N GLY A 580 -25.71 -23.95 -5.51
CA GLY A 580 -25.18 -22.92 -6.41
C GLY A 580 -25.87 -21.54 -6.32
N ASP A 581 -26.89 -21.40 -5.48
CA ASP A 581 -27.58 -20.13 -5.21
C ASP A 581 -27.24 -19.58 -3.82
N LEU A 582 -27.49 -18.28 -3.60
CA LEU A 582 -27.35 -17.64 -2.29
C LEU A 582 -28.60 -17.88 -1.45
N TRP A 583 -28.42 -18.16 -0.16
CA TRP A 583 -29.51 -18.32 0.80
C TRP A 583 -29.29 -17.36 1.95
N ILE A 584 -30.23 -16.43 2.15
CA ILE A 584 -30.07 -15.28 3.05
C ILE A 584 -31.20 -15.29 4.07
N VAL A 585 -30.83 -15.14 5.34
CA VAL A 585 -31.76 -15.09 6.47
C VAL A 585 -32.25 -13.66 6.68
N ASP A 586 -33.55 -13.39 6.52
CA ASP A 586 -34.18 -12.17 7.03
C ASP A 586 -34.71 -12.42 8.44
N ALA A 587 -33.93 -11.99 9.43
CA ALA A 587 -34.23 -12.23 10.84
C ALA A 587 -35.46 -11.46 11.37
N ARG A 588 -35.98 -10.45 10.64
CA ARG A 588 -37.20 -9.73 11.07
C ARG A 588 -38.45 -10.18 10.33
N ALA A 589 -38.28 -10.86 9.20
CA ALA A 589 -39.39 -11.48 8.47
C ALA A 589 -39.65 -12.94 8.89
N ASP A 590 -38.73 -13.56 9.65
CA ASP A 590 -38.70 -15.01 9.96
C ASP A 590 -38.71 -15.86 8.68
N VAL A 591 -37.83 -15.51 7.73
CA VAL A 591 -37.79 -16.05 6.36
C VAL A 591 -36.36 -16.29 5.88
N VAL A 592 -36.15 -17.35 5.10
CA VAL A 592 -34.93 -17.55 4.28
C VAL A 592 -35.27 -17.31 2.82
N HIS A 593 -34.52 -16.41 2.17
CA HIS A 593 -34.63 -16.09 0.74
C HIS A 593 -33.55 -16.83 -0.06
N ARG A 594 -33.95 -17.52 -1.13
CA ARG A 594 -33.06 -18.04 -2.18
C ARG A 594 -32.90 -16.96 -3.24
N VAL A 595 -31.66 -16.61 -3.58
CA VAL A 595 -31.31 -15.48 -4.44
C VAL A 595 -30.32 -15.91 -5.52
N ASP A 596 -30.57 -15.48 -6.75
CA ASP A 596 -29.69 -15.72 -7.90
C ASP A 596 -28.37 -14.92 -7.73
N PRO A 597 -27.20 -15.57 -7.74
CA PRO A 597 -25.91 -14.93 -7.46
C PRO A 597 -25.39 -14.01 -8.58
N VAL A 598 -26.02 -14.00 -9.76
CA VAL A 598 -25.60 -13.19 -10.91
C VAL A 598 -26.43 -11.92 -11.04
N THR A 599 -27.72 -12.01 -10.70
CA THR A 599 -28.73 -10.95 -10.89
C THR A 599 -29.25 -10.37 -9.58
N PHE A 600 -28.88 -10.95 -8.43
CA PHE A 600 -29.36 -10.58 -7.08
C PHE A 600 -30.89 -10.59 -6.95
N SER A 601 -31.58 -11.38 -7.78
CA SER A 601 -33.04 -11.47 -7.78
C SER A 601 -33.51 -12.65 -6.93
N GLU A 602 -34.55 -12.44 -6.14
CA GLU A 602 -35.19 -13.51 -5.35
C GLU A 602 -35.80 -14.58 -6.26
N ILE A 603 -35.40 -15.83 -6.04
CA ILE A 603 -35.90 -17.02 -6.74
C ILE A 603 -37.13 -17.59 -5.99
N SER A 604 -37.02 -17.70 -4.66
CA SER A 604 -38.04 -18.28 -3.78
C SER A 604 -37.73 -17.96 -2.32
N HIS A 605 -38.67 -18.19 -1.40
CA HIS A 605 -38.41 -18.13 0.03
C HIS A 605 -39.25 -19.16 0.81
N PHE A 606 -38.87 -19.40 2.07
CA PHE A 606 -39.67 -20.16 3.05
C PHE A 606 -39.59 -19.54 4.45
N SER A 607 -40.62 -19.74 5.27
CA SER A 607 -40.62 -19.28 6.67
C SER A 607 -39.79 -20.19 7.57
N THR A 608 -39.09 -19.61 8.55
CA THR A 608 -38.26 -20.36 9.49
C THR A 608 -39.09 -21.09 10.56
N PRO A 609 -38.57 -22.16 11.20
CA PRO A 609 -39.31 -22.91 12.22
C PRO A 609 -39.52 -22.14 13.53
N GLY A 610 -38.65 -21.18 13.82
CA GLY A 610 -38.72 -20.25 14.94
C GLY A 610 -38.45 -18.80 14.50
N THR A 611 -38.00 -17.95 15.42
CA THR A 611 -38.11 -16.48 15.33
C THR A 611 -36.81 -15.76 15.61
N GLU A 612 -36.54 -14.66 14.89
CA GLU A 612 -35.22 -14.03 14.82
C GLU A 612 -34.07 -15.02 14.50
N PRO A 613 -34.19 -15.81 13.41
CA PRO A 613 -33.11 -16.66 12.91
C PRO A 613 -31.87 -15.83 12.59
N ASN A 614 -30.66 -16.38 12.78
CA ASN A 614 -29.42 -15.63 12.58
C ASN A 614 -28.49 -16.28 11.54
N GLY A 615 -27.54 -17.11 11.93
CA GLY A 615 -26.65 -17.85 11.02
C GLY A 615 -27.33 -18.96 10.21
N ILE A 616 -26.78 -19.27 9.04
CA ILE A 616 -27.18 -20.38 8.17
C ILE A 616 -25.94 -20.96 7.46
N THR A 617 -25.86 -22.29 7.32
CA THR A 617 -24.86 -22.95 6.46
C THR A 617 -25.46 -24.13 5.67
N TYR A 618 -24.64 -24.83 4.88
CA TYR A 618 -25.04 -25.95 4.03
C TYR A 618 -24.03 -27.11 4.07
N ASP A 619 -24.50 -28.31 4.41
CA ASP A 619 -23.64 -29.51 4.55
C ASP A 619 -23.34 -30.25 3.22
N GLY A 620 -23.84 -29.73 2.10
CA GLY A 620 -23.85 -30.40 0.79
C GLY A 620 -25.17 -31.10 0.43
N THR A 621 -26.10 -31.23 1.38
CA THR A 621 -27.43 -31.86 1.24
C THR A 621 -28.56 -31.03 1.87
N ASN A 622 -28.38 -30.57 3.11
CA ASN A 622 -29.35 -29.85 3.92
C ASN A 622 -28.78 -28.50 4.39
N LEU A 623 -29.68 -27.53 4.60
CA LEU A 623 -29.38 -26.26 5.24
C LEU A 623 -29.44 -26.43 6.76
N TRP A 624 -28.52 -25.80 7.49
CA TRP A 624 -28.52 -25.77 8.95
C TRP A 624 -28.71 -24.33 9.41
N LEU A 625 -29.76 -24.09 10.21
CA LEU A 625 -30.21 -22.75 10.60
C LEU A 625 -30.15 -22.57 12.13
N LEU A 626 -29.44 -21.55 12.61
CA LEU A 626 -29.40 -21.17 14.02
C LEU A 626 -30.56 -20.25 14.38
N ASP A 627 -31.30 -20.67 15.41
CA ASP A 627 -32.28 -19.87 16.13
C ASP A 627 -31.72 -19.56 17.54
N PRO A 628 -31.14 -18.38 17.75
CA PRO A 628 -30.54 -17.99 19.03
C PRO A 628 -31.62 -17.74 20.11
N TRP A 629 -32.86 -17.44 19.72
CA TRP A 629 -33.94 -17.14 20.66
C TRP A 629 -34.46 -18.40 21.35
N PHE A 630 -34.63 -19.48 20.59
CA PHE A 630 -34.96 -20.81 21.12
C PHE A 630 -33.74 -21.64 21.51
N GLN A 631 -32.52 -21.16 21.24
CA GLN A 631 -31.24 -21.86 21.48
C GLN A 631 -31.19 -23.22 20.77
N HIS A 632 -31.58 -23.22 19.50
CA HIS A 632 -31.72 -24.41 18.67
C HIS A 632 -31.02 -24.24 17.33
N VAL A 633 -30.44 -25.34 16.82
CA VAL A 633 -30.13 -25.45 15.39
C VAL A 633 -31.12 -26.42 14.76
N TYR A 634 -31.66 -26.03 13.60
CA TYR A 634 -32.57 -26.83 12.78
C TYR A 634 -31.86 -27.30 11.52
N GLU A 635 -31.88 -28.61 11.27
CA GLU A 635 -31.57 -29.20 9.97
C GLU A 635 -32.81 -29.06 9.08
N LEU A 636 -32.66 -28.41 7.93
CA LEU A 636 -33.72 -28.11 6.99
C LEU A 636 -33.37 -28.66 5.60
N THR A 637 -34.34 -29.27 4.94
CA THR A 637 -34.25 -29.44 3.48
C THR A 637 -34.18 -28.06 2.79
N THR A 638 -33.69 -27.99 1.54
CA THR A 638 -33.73 -26.76 0.71
C THR A 638 -35.16 -26.27 0.37
N SER A 639 -36.20 -26.95 0.87
CA SER A 639 -37.60 -26.51 0.84
C SER A 639 -38.11 -25.86 2.14
N GLY A 640 -37.28 -25.78 3.18
CA GLY A 640 -37.65 -25.31 4.53
C GLY A 640 -38.31 -26.36 5.44
N SER A 641 -38.47 -27.61 4.97
CA SER A 641 -38.98 -28.70 5.82
C SER A 641 -37.93 -29.15 6.83
N VAL A 642 -38.26 -29.14 8.13
CA VAL A 642 -37.38 -29.61 9.21
C VAL A 642 -37.13 -31.12 9.13
N VAL A 643 -35.86 -31.50 9.16
CA VAL A 643 -35.37 -32.89 9.18
C VAL A 643 -35.07 -33.32 10.62
N SER A 644 -34.27 -32.52 11.33
CA SER A 644 -33.90 -32.72 12.73
C SER A 644 -33.63 -31.38 13.44
N SER A 645 -33.41 -31.43 14.75
CA SER A 645 -32.89 -30.28 15.51
C SER A 645 -32.24 -30.73 16.82
N PHE A 646 -31.32 -29.91 17.34
CA PHE A 646 -30.71 -30.06 18.66
C PHE A 646 -30.60 -28.70 19.36
N SER A 647 -30.37 -28.70 20.68
CA SER A 647 -30.22 -27.48 21.48
C SER A 647 -28.76 -27.11 21.66
N VAL A 648 -28.43 -25.82 21.55
CA VAL A 648 -27.06 -25.29 21.72
C VAL A 648 -27.00 -24.45 23.00
N PRO A 649 -26.29 -24.90 24.06
CA PRO A 649 -26.24 -24.16 25.32
C PRO A 649 -25.39 -22.90 25.17
N ASN A 650 -25.94 -21.76 25.61
CA ASN A 650 -25.29 -20.45 25.51
C ASN A 650 -24.82 -20.10 24.08
N ALA A 651 -25.61 -20.44 23.06
CA ALA A 651 -25.37 -19.91 21.71
C ALA A 651 -25.10 -18.41 21.78
N GLY A 652 -23.89 -18.02 21.41
CA GLY A 652 -23.58 -16.66 21.02
C GLY A 652 -24.48 -16.30 19.85
N GLN A 653 -24.78 -15.00 19.72
CA GLN A 653 -26.10 -14.65 19.21
C GLN A 653 -26.24 -14.83 17.69
N GLU A 654 -25.16 -15.06 16.93
CA GLU A 654 -25.11 -14.55 15.56
C GLU A 654 -24.65 -15.50 14.43
N GLY A 655 -23.56 -16.29 14.54
CA GLY A 655 -22.94 -16.94 13.37
C GLY A 655 -22.81 -18.48 13.38
N LEU A 656 -22.78 -19.11 12.20
CA LEU A 656 -22.40 -20.54 12.06
C LEU A 656 -21.87 -20.91 10.66
N GLU A 657 -20.90 -21.83 10.58
CA GLU A 657 -20.35 -22.31 9.29
C GLU A 657 -20.00 -23.80 9.30
N TRP A 658 -20.14 -24.47 8.15
CA TRP A 658 -19.85 -25.91 7.97
C TRP A 658 -18.44 -26.18 7.45
N ASP A 659 -17.68 -27.05 8.11
CA ASP A 659 -16.28 -27.36 7.74
C ASP A 659 -16.10 -28.61 6.86
N GLY A 660 -17.18 -29.35 6.61
CA GLY A 660 -17.17 -30.64 5.92
C GLY A 660 -17.48 -31.83 6.82
N SER A 661 -17.37 -31.67 8.14
CA SER A 661 -17.59 -32.70 9.17
C SER A 661 -18.66 -32.32 10.19
N GLY A 662 -18.77 -31.02 10.50
CA GLY A 662 -19.77 -30.45 11.38
C GLY A 662 -19.83 -28.93 11.25
N MET A 663 -20.31 -28.28 12.31
CA MET A 663 -20.67 -26.87 12.34
C MET A 663 -19.87 -26.13 13.42
N TRP A 664 -19.19 -25.07 13.06
CA TRP A 664 -18.61 -24.14 14.02
C TRP A 664 -19.67 -23.10 14.39
N ILE A 665 -19.88 -22.87 15.69
CA ILE A 665 -20.89 -21.93 16.23
C ILE A 665 -20.25 -21.06 17.30
N ASP A 666 -20.56 -19.76 17.33
CA ASP A 666 -20.16 -18.90 18.44
C ASP A 666 -20.88 -19.29 19.75
N THR A 667 -20.12 -19.52 20.81
CA THR A 667 -20.63 -20.02 22.12
C THR A 667 -20.17 -19.16 23.31
N ALA A 668 -19.31 -18.19 23.04
CA ALA A 668 -18.97 -17.04 23.88
C ALA A 668 -18.46 -15.91 22.96
N ASP A 669 -18.34 -14.67 23.47
CA ASP A 669 -18.00 -13.47 22.68
C ASP A 669 -16.74 -13.62 21.78
N THR A 670 -15.84 -14.57 22.09
CA THR A 670 -14.59 -14.87 21.35
C THR A 670 -14.32 -16.37 21.14
N VAL A 671 -15.30 -17.28 21.32
CA VAL A 671 -15.05 -18.74 21.27
C VAL A 671 -16.01 -19.45 20.32
N LEU A 672 -15.45 -20.15 19.34
CA LEU A 672 -16.17 -21.07 18.47
C LEU A 672 -16.12 -22.49 19.05
N SER A 673 -17.26 -23.17 19.09
CA SER A 673 -17.33 -24.60 19.41
C SER A 673 -17.74 -25.39 18.17
N HIS A 674 -17.10 -26.53 17.93
CA HIS A 674 -17.50 -27.45 16.87
C HIS A 674 -18.64 -28.36 17.36
N PHE A 675 -19.73 -28.40 16.59
CA PHE A 675 -20.89 -29.25 16.82
C PHE A 675 -21.05 -30.26 15.69
N LEU A 676 -21.11 -31.53 16.06
CA LEU A 676 -21.48 -32.62 15.16
C LEU A 676 -23.00 -32.61 14.89
N PRO A 677 -23.47 -33.23 13.78
CA PRO A 677 -24.91 -33.28 13.43
C PRO A 677 -25.85 -33.92 14.46
N ASP A 678 -25.33 -34.65 15.45
CA ASP A 678 -26.11 -35.20 16.57
C ASP A 678 -26.22 -34.25 17.77
N GLY A 679 -25.63 -33.06 17.68
CA GLY A 679 -25.59 -32.04 18.72
C GLY A 679 -24.51 -32.24 19.77
N THR A 680 -23.59 -33.20 19.59
CA THR A 680 -22.40 -33.33 20.45
C THR A 680 -21.27 -32.41 20.00
N THR A 681 -20.40 -32.02 20.94
CA THR A 681 -19.23 -31.17 20.69
C THR A 681 -17.94 -31.95 20.86
N ASP A 682 -17.00 -31.80 19.94
CA ASP A 682 -15.69 -32.47 19.98
C ASP A 682 -14.47 -31.54 19.95
N ASP A 683 -14.60 -30.27 19.53
CA ASP A 683 -13.50 -29.29 19.52
C ASP A 683 -13.93 -27.83 19.82
N GLN A 684 -12.97 -26.95 20.15
CA GLN A 684 -13.16 -25.52 20.40
C GLN A 684 -11.95 -24.68 19.93
N VAL A 685 -12.22 -23.50 19.36
CA VAL A 685 -11.20 -22.55 18.87
C VAL A 685 -11.48 -21.13 19.38
N ASP A 686 -10.44 -20.48 19.91
CA ASP A 686 -10.49 -19.07 20.29
C ASP A 686 -10.28 -18.15 19.06
N VAL A 687 -11.11 -17.13 18.93
CA VAL A 687 -10.98 -16.06 17.93
C VAL A 687 -10.21 -14.89 18.55
N THR A 688 -8.96 -14.74 18.15
CA THR A 688 -7.99 -13.80 18.76
C THR A 688 -7.82 -12.49 17.97
N VAL A 689 -8.29 -12.45 16.72
CA VAL A 689 -8.12 -11.33 15.78
C VAL A 689 -9.01 -10.11 16.05
N MET A 690 -10.00 -10.23 16.93
CA MET A 690 -10.96 -9.17 17.24
C MET A 690 -10.48 -8.25 18.38
N PRO A 691 -10.87 -6.96 18.39
CA PRO A 691 -10.59 -6.07 19.53
C PRO A 691 -11.30 -6.54 20.81
N ALA A 692 -10.68 -6.29 21.97
CA ALA A 692 -11.22 -6.70 23.27
C ALA A 692 -12.65 -6.14 23.51
N GLY A 693 -13.60 -7.04 23.75
CA GLY A 693 -15.03 -6.71 23.88
C GLY A 693 -15.79 -6.62 22.55
N GLY A 694 -15.16 -6.99 21.43
CA GLY A 694 -15.84 -7.28 20.17
C GLY A 694 -16.79 -8.49 20.29
N ARG A 695 -17.68 -8.63 19.31
CA ARG A 695 -18.64 -9.73 19.19
C ARG A 695 -18.67 -10.24 17.77
N ILE A 696 -18.69 -11.55 17.63
CA ILE A 696 -18.91 -12.26 16.37
C ILE A 696 -20.33 -11.96 15.89
N TYR A 697 -20.48 -11.57 14.63
CA TYR A 697 -21.77 -11.39 13.94
C TYR A 697 -22.05 -12.56 12.99
N ASP A 698 -21.02 -13.02 12.28
CA ASP A 698 -21.06 -14.22 11.47
C ASP A 698 -19.62 -14.71 11.19
N ILE A 699 -19.50 -15.94 10.72
CA ILE A 699 -18.23 -16.55 10.35
C ILE A 699 -18.30 -17.21 8.97
N ALA A 700 -17.18 -17.21 8.25
CA ALA A 700 -17.01 -17.99 7.04
C ALA A 700 -15.64 -18.68 7.03
N ILE A 701 -15.54 -19.88 6.47
CA ILE A 701 -14.33 -20.70 6.46
C ILE A 701 -13.94 -21.03 5.02
N GLY A 702 -12.67 -20.81 4.66
CA GLY A 702 -12.20 -21.06 3.29
C GLY A 702 -10.73 -20.77 3.06
N GLU A 703 -10.08 -21.53 2.17
CA GLU A 703 -8.65 -21.38 1.84
C GLU A 703 -7.70 -21.44 3.06
N GLY A 704 -8.07 -22.14 4.14
CA GLY A 704 -7.31 -22.13 5.39
C GLY A 704 -7.39 -20.79 6.12
N ARG A 705 -8.47 -20.03 5.92
CA ARG A 705 -8.77 -18.76 6.58
C ARG A 705 -10.17 -18.78 7.19
N LEU A 706 -10.29 -18.17 8.36
CA LEU A 706 -11.54 -17.86 9.06
C LEU A 706 -11.81 -16.36 8.90
N PHE A 707 -12.92 -16.02 8.25
CA PHE A 707 -13.43 -14.65 8.14
C PHE A 707 -14.46 -14.44 9.26
N VAL A 708 -14.34 -13.36 10.01
CA VAL A 708 -15.17 -13.04 11.18
C VAL A 708 -15.75 -11.64 11.02
N THR A 709 -17.07 -11.53 10.92
CA THR A 709 -17.75 -10.23 10.91
C THR A 709 -18.04 -9.77 12.35
N THR A 710 -18.21 -8.46 12.53
CA THR A 710 -18.56 -7.84 13.82
C THR A 710 -19.56 -6.71 13.56
N ALA A 711 -20.14 -6.15 14.62
CA ALA A 711 -21.06 -4.98 14.58
C ALA A 711 -20.50 -3.69 13.92
N GLY A 712 -19.28 -3.72 13.38
CA GLY A 712 -18.62 -2.61 12.71
C GLY A 712 -18.61 -2.71 11.19
N ASP A 713 -17.67 -1.99 10.58
CA ASP A 713 -17.41 -1.96 9.15
C ASP A 713 -16.27 -2.89 8.72
N THR A 714 -15.84 -3.80 9.59
CA THR A 714 -14.61 -4.57 9.42
C THR A 714 -14.88 -6.07 9.57
N ILE A 715 -14.47 -6.82 8.54
CA ILE A 715 -14.28 -8.29 8.61
C ILE A 715 -12.85 -8.51 9.10
N PHE A 716 -12.66 -9.31 10.14
CA PHE A 716 -11.35 -9.75 10.61
C PHE A 716 -11.05 -11.14 10.04
N ILE A 717 -9.79 -11.45 9.75
CA ILE A 717 -9.39 -12.73 9.20
C ILE A 717 -8.30 -13.34 10.07
N GLN A 718 -8.47 -14.61 10.40
CA GLN A 718 -7.56 -15.46 11.17
C GLN A 718 -7.16 -16.66 10.31
N ASP A 719 -5.96 -17.22 10.49
CA ASP A 719 -5.63 -18.51 9.88
C ASP A 719 -6.51 -19.62 10.48
N TRP A 720 -6.91 -20.58 9.65
CA TRP A 720 -7.75 -21.71 10.01
C TRP A 720 -7.05 -23.04 9.71
N PRO A 721 -7.03 -24.00 10.65
CA PRO A 721 -6.22 -25.22 10.57
C PRO A 721 -6.68 -26.27 9.54
#